data_AF-A0A8J3EFP3-F1
#
_entry.id   AF-A0A8J3EFP3-F1
#
_cell.length_a   1.000
_cell.length_b   1.000
_cell.length_c   1.000
_cell.angle_alpha   90.00
_cell.angle_beta   90.00
_cell.angle_gamma   90.00
#
_symmetry.space_group_name_H-M   'P 1'
#
loop_
_entity.id
_entity.type
_entity.pdbx_description
1 polymer ?
#
loop_
_entity_poly.entity_id
_entity_poly.type
_entity_poly.pdbx_seq_one_letter_code
_entity_poly.pdbx_strand_id
1 'polypeptide(L)'
;MNIQRETREQKLTKLFEDGKLEEAGDDAAFLTRLNQMVIGKRPDVPANTPAEIADGIDRHGRLHPHHELYCFGHWLLLDQTNGFRDSRGHPIDRRRLLKSVGAGLDHLHMRDLATRYTDKLAEVETSPGEKAIPRPVPTARERSVSNLTKKDLSTRWNKLFGDKMKTSDFDAQLKSMKRVLPLYIGYIQSDPKTLCGKTLKRSPKIEALLHALKTPPKPSAKPIASPLKPPAEPLPAAREPFEIALQYSSDEQREEYRAIVEPDLAMPTLTYTPEEMTATSSEHEIAKSRKGRLVLQPAIEVRKSYRTEALLDRMVILLHTREITSHKSIQGKLQNATGASMKVVSWDASMHRKAWGCSFPRVSAPDPGRQFAILIQEPTPELLAQIVSTLETICGVIGDVRIHMIELSVDFYIRAMTQSEMLSMREKFVGALHRHHWVLPTLFLTDEPSDTRNIDPRQRFTDAQGDGKTRYLFAGTKRATDFDVFNPEIRDIILTSSSGERLHLNSTIYKGEQGSSCWVSIQHKIADERNELTGTKRDLEQSDRRARIEVTLSGRKRLSELGTVQDLASASFRQLGKRYLTFKLAAIAPLQHVLEDAKTQLSSRGVYGIELRHRAQAELERETAKKDGRTPPRISLADSVALTDWTEMNTCIGEALDALTRRWKRFSGT
;
A
#
# COMPACT_ATOMS: atom_id res chain seq x y z
N MET A 1 -44.94 -6.99 10.23
CA MET A 1 -43.57 -7.38 10.64
C MET A 1 -43.54 -8.43 11.77
N ASN A 2 -44.55 -8.52 12.66
CA ASN A 2 -44.57 -9.54 13.73
C ASN A 2 -44.98 -10.96 13.27
N ILE A 3 -45.93 -11.12 12.35
CA ILE A 3 -46.40 -12.44 11.91
C ILE A 3 -45.32 -13.25 11.18
N GLN A 4 -44.46 -12.59 10.38
CA GLN A 4 -43.31 -13.24 9.73
C GLN A 4 -42.19 -13.65 10.70
N ARG A 5 -42.18 -13.12 11.93
CA ARG A 5 -41.19 -13.46 12.96
C ARG A 5 -41.59 -14.74 13.69
N GLU A 6 -42.86 -14.91 14.00
CA GLU A 6 -43.40 -16.14 14.62
C GLU A 6 -43.33 -17.36 13.69
N THR A 7 -43.59 -17.21 12.38
CA THR A 7 -43.45 -18.35 11.44
C THR A 7 -41.99 -18.73 11.18
N ARG A 8 -41.04 -17.81 11.44
CA ARG A 8 -39.60 -18.05 11.33
C ARG A 8 -39.05 -18.80 12.55
N GLU A 9 -39.64 -18.60 13.73
CA GLU A 9 -39.24 -19.27 14.98
C GLU A 9 -39.69 -20.74 15.03
N GLN A 10 -40.83 -21.10 14.43
CA GLN A 10 -41.35 -22.48 14.51
C GLN A 10 -40.68 -23.50 13.57
N LYS A 11 -39.99 -23.07 12.49
CA LYS A 11 -39.37 -23.99 11.50
C LYS A 11 -37.89 -24.30 11.73
N LEU A 12 -37.24 -23.69 12.73
CA LEU A 12 -35.80 -23.81 12.97
C LEU A 12 -35.43 -24.68 14.20
N THR A 13 -36.41 -25.32 14.82
CA THR A 13 -36.38 -25.84 16.19
C THR A 13 -35.45 -27.03 16.44
N LYS A 14 -34.98 -27.75 15.41
CA LYS A 14 -34.10 -28.91 15.60
C LYS A 14 -32.60 -28.58 15.57
N LEU A 15 -32.22 -27.47 14.96
CA LEU A 15 -30.82 -27.07 14.82
C LEU A 15 -30.45 -25.93 15.79
N PHE A 16 -31.47 -25.22 16.29
CA PHE A 16 -31.35 -24.03 17.09
C PHE A 16 -32.33 -24.07 18.25
N GLU A 17 -31.84 -23.78 19.45
CA GLU A 17 -32.65 -23.65 20.66
C GLU A 17 -32.23 -22.37 21.38
N ASP A 18 -33.20 -21.58 21.85
CA ASP A 18 -32.93 -20.41 22.67
C ASP A 18 -32.72 -20.80 24.13
N GLY A 19 -31.83 -20.09 24.83
CA GLY A 19 -31.54 -20.33 26.25
C GLY A 19 -30.07 -20.09 26.57
N LYS A 20 -29.72 -20.14 27.86
CA LYS A 20 -28.30 -20.13 28.28
C LYS A 20 -27.68 -21.52 28.12
N LEU A 21 -26.39 -21.60 27.81
CA LEU A 21 -25.68 -22.87 27.63
C LEU A 21 -25.62 -23.68 28.93
N GLU A 22 -25.54 -22.99 30.06
CA GLU A 22 -25.41 -23.54 31.40
C GLU A 22 -26.72 -24.16 31.89
N GLU A 23 -27.84 -23.77 31.28
CA GLU A 23 -29.19 -24.26 31.59
C GLU A 23 -29.59 -25.44 30.68
N ALA A 24 -28.67 -25.98 29.86
CA ALA A 24 -28.94 -27.10 28.97
C ALA A 24 -29.06 -28.40 29.77
N GLY A 25 -30.23 -29.06 29.69
CA GLY A 25 -30.53 -30.28 30.44
C GLY A 25 -29.71 -31.50 30.01
N ASP A 26 -29.26 -31.54 28.76
CA ASP A 26 -28.44 -32.61 28.21
C ASP A 26 -27.47 -32.08 27.13
N ASP A 27 -26.66 -32.97 26.56
CA ASP A 27 -25.69 -32.62 25.52
C ASP A 27 -26.35 -32.22 24.19
N ALA A 28 -27.53 -32.72 23.87
CA ALA A 28 -28.24 -32.34 22.64
C ALA A 28 -28.74 -30.89 22.74
N ALA A 29 -29.38 -30.54 23.85
CA ALA A 29 -29.81 -29.17 24.18
C ALA A 29 -28.61 -28.21 24.25
N PHE A 30 -27.45 -28.67 24.75
CA PHE A 30 -26.24 -27.87 24.74
C PHE A 30 -25.79 -27.54 23.32
N LEU A 31 -25.85 -28.50 22.39
CA LEU A 31 -25.45 -28.32 21.00
C LEU A 31 -26.37 -27.39 20.22
N THR A 32 -27.69 -27.56 20.35
CA THR A 32 -28.69 -26.69 19.69
C THR A 32 -28.55 -25.25 20.17
N ARG A 33 -28.36 -25.02 21.48
CA ARG A 33 -28.12 -23.68 22.06
C ARG A 33 -26.78 -23.09 21.64
N LEU A 34 -25.71 -23.88 21.61
CA LEU A 34 -24.40 -23.43 21.14
C LEU A 34 -24.46 -23.02 19.67
N ASN A 35 -25.13 -23.80 18.84
CA ASN A 35 -25.28 -23.50 17.43
C ASN A 35 -26.15 -22.25 17.20
N GLN A 36 -27.18 -22.04 18.03
CA GLN A 36 -27.99 -20.82 18.01
C GLN A 36 -27.15 -19.58 18.35
N MET A 37 -26.30 -19.66 19.38
CA MET A 37 -25.44 -18.54 19.77
C MET A 37 -24.36 -18.21 18.73
N VAL A 38 -23.73 -19.24 18.15
CA VAL A 38 -22.62 -19.06 17.21
C VAL A 38 -23.13 -18.69 15.81
N ILE A 39 -24.21 -19.33 15.35
CA ILE A 39 -24.67 -19.26 13.96
C ILE A 39 -26.05 -18.62 13.87
N GLY A 40 -27.04 -19.10 14.64
CA GLY A 40 -28.45 -18.71 14.46
C GLY A 40 -28.74 -17.22 14.63
N LYS A 41 -27.96 -16.53 15.46
CA LYS A 41 -28.06 -15.06 15.66
C LYS A 41 -27.40 -14.22 14.55
N ARG A 42 -26.78 -14.84 13.53
CA ARG A 42 -26.11 -14.08 12.46
C ARG A 42 -27.13 -13.53 11.45
N PRO A 43 -26.93 -12.31 10.94
CA PRO A 43 -27.86 -11.67 10.02
C PRO A 43 -27.88 -12.31 8.62
N ASP A 44 -26.86 -13.10 8.27
CA ASP A 44 -26.70 -13.74 6.96
C ASP A 44 -27.20 -15.19 6.91
N VAL A 45 -27.78 -15.72 7.99
CA VAL A 45 -28.41 -17.06 7.96
C VAL A 45 -29.66 -17.02 7.07
N PRO A 46 -29.70 -17.79 5.97
CA PRO A 46 -30.84 -17.81 5.07
C PRO A 46 -32.12 -18.27 5.78
N ALA A 47 -33.26 -17.68 5.41
CA ALA A 47 -34.56 -18.07 5.97
C ALA A 47 -34.95 -19.52 5.66
N ASN A 48 -34.37 -20.10 4.61
CA ASN A 48 -34.55 -21.49 4.17
C ASN A 48 -33.42 -22.42 4.65
N THR A 49 -32.73 -22.07 5.74
CA THR A 49 -31.74 -22.99 6.33
C THR A 49 -32.45 -24.29 6.72
N PRO A 50 -31.99 -25.46 6.23
CA PRO A 50 -32.62 -26.72 6.56
C PRO A 50 -32.70 -26.95 8.07
N ALA A 51 -33.84 -27.43 8.55
CA ALA A 51 -34.04 -27.72 9.96
C ALA A 51 -33.49 -29.09 10.35
N GLU A 52 -33.56 -30.05 9.43
CA GLU A 52 -33.07 -31.41 9.61
C GLU A 52 -31.61 -31.53 9.19
N ILE A 53 -30.83 -32.27 9.96
CA ILE A 53 -29.41 -32.54 9.68
C ILE A 53 -29.24 -33.23 8.31
N ALA A 54 -30.15 -34.13 7.97
CA ALA A 54 -30.18 -34.83 6.69
C ALA A 54 -30.16 -33.82 5.52
N ASP A 55 -30.92 -32.74 5.64
CA ASP A 55 -31.06 -31.72 4.60
C ASP A 55 -29.93 -30.68 4.63
N GLY A 56 -29.16 -30.67 5.71
CA GLY A 56 -27.89 -29.97 5.81
C GLY A 56 -26.76 -30.58 4.99
N ILE A 57 -26.93 -31.77 4.38
CA ILE A 57 -25.94 -32.43 3.53
C ILE A 57 -26.35 -32.29 2.05
N ASP A 58 -25.49 -31.67 1.25
CA ASP A 58 -25.72 -31.49 -0.18
C ASP A 58 -25.52 -32.80 -0.98
N ARG A 59 -25.86 -32.76 -2.27
CA ARG A 59 -25.71 -33.91 -3.19
C ARG A 59 -24.26 -34.42 -3.35
N HIS A 60 -23.27 -33.63 -2.94
CA HIS A 60 -21.85 -33.97 -2.99
C HIS A 60 -21.33 -34.47 -1.63
N GLY A 61 -22.21 -34.63 -0.63
CA GLY A 61 -21.85 -35.03 0.72
C GLY A 61 -21.16 -33.92 1.52
N ARG A 62 -21.37 -32.64 1.16
CA ARG A 62 -20.81 -31.50 1.89
C ARG A 62 -21.84 -30.97 2.87
N LEU A 63 -21.42 -30.72 4.11
CA LEU A 63 -22.26 -30.02 5.08
C LEU A 63 -22.41 -28.55 4.72
N HIS A 64 -23.64 -28.07 4.86
CA HIS A 64 -23.93 -26.65 4.88
C HIS A 64 -23.28 -26.00 6.11
N PRO A 65 -22.74 -24.77 5.98
CA PRO A 65 -22.00 -24.10 7.07
C PRO A 65 -22.74 -24.03 8.41
N HIS A 66 -24.07 -23.95 8.39
CA HIS A 66 -24.92 -23.84 9.58
C HIS A 66 -25.07 -25.16 10.36
N HIS A 67 -24.73 -26.29 9.75
CA HIS A 67 -24.84 -27.63 10.32
C HIS A 67 -23.50 -28.17 10.83
N GLU A 68 -22.37 -27.56 10.44
CA GLU A 68 -21.04 -28.10 10.69
C GLU A 68 -20.68 -28.16 12.18
N LEU A 69 -20.96 -27.09 12.94
CA LEU A 69 -20.70 -27.08 14.39
C LEU A 69 -21.56 -28.10 15.13
N TYR A 70 -22.83 -28.22 14.75
CA TYR A 70 -23.74 -29.21 15.30
C TYR A 70 -23.27 -30.64 15.01
N CYS A 71 -22.93 -30.97 13.76
CA CYS A 71 -22.48 -32.31 13.38
C CYS A 71 -21.16 -32.69 14.04
N PHE A 72 -20.21 -31.73 14.13
CA PHE A 72 -18.97 -31.92 14.88
C PHE A 72 -19.25 -32.19 16.37
N GLY A 73 -20.19 -31.45 16.96
CA GLY A 73 -20.58 -31.63 18.35
C GLY A 73 -21.31 -32.93 18.65
N HIS A 74 -22.20 -33.36 17.75
CA HIS A 74 -22.89 -34.64 17.83
C HIS A 74 -21.88 -35.79 17.84
N TRP A 75 -20.93 -35.74 16.91
CA TRP A 75 -19.81 -36.69 16.89
C TRP A 75 -19.02 -36.69 18.20
N LEU A 76 -18.71 -35.50 18.74
CA LEU A 76 -17.86 -35.38 19.92
C LEU A 76 -18.55 -35.79 21.24
N LEU A 77 -19.83 -35.45 21.40
CA LEU A 77 -20.58 -35.64 22.66
C LEU A 77 -21.48 -36.88 22.65
N LEU A 78 -22.21 -37.13 21.55
CA LEU A 78 -23.33 -38.07 21.54
C LEU A 78 -22.98 -39.43 20.93
N ASP A 79 -22.14 -39.47 19.90
CA ASP A 79 -21.79 -40.72 19.19
C ASP A 79 -20.83 -41.64 19.97
N GLN A 80 -20.61 -41.39 21.27
CA GLN A 80 -19.75 -42.16 22.20
C GLN A 80 -18.46 -42.67 21.53
N THR A 81 -17.78 -41.77 20.81
CA THR A 81 -16.71 -42.06 19.85
C THR A 81 -15.84 -43.30 20.14
N ASN A 82 -16.06 -44.39 19.40
CA ASN A 82 -15.24 -45.61 19.42
C ASN A 82 -13.76 -45.42 19.00
N GLY A 83 -13.33 -44.20 18.63
CA GLY A 83 -11.96 -43.90 18.18
C GLY A 83 -11.24 -42.79 18.94
N PHE A 84 -11.93 -41.96 19.73
CA PHE A 84 -11.29 -40.91 20.54
C PHE A 84 -11.08 -41.44 21.95
N ARG A 85 -10.01 -42.20 22.17
CA ARG A 85 -9.57 -42.56 23.53
C ARG A 85 -8.86 -41.36 24.13
N ASP A 86 -9.20 -41.00 25.36
CA ASP A 86 -8.44 -40.01 26.12
C ASP A 86 -6.99 -40.51 26.20
N SER A 87 -6.10 -39.85 25.46
CA SER A 87 -4.66 -40.08 25.54
C SER A 87 -4.20 -39.86 26.98
N ARG A 88 -3.16 -40.57 27.45
CA ARG A 88 -2.54 -40.36 28.77
C ARG A 88 -2.35 -38.85 29.05
N GLY A 89 -3.10 -38.31 30.00
CA GLY A 89 -3.16 -36.87 30.32
C GLY A 89 -4.52 -36.46 30.91
N HIS A 90 -4.70 -35.17 31.19
CA HIS A 90 -5.99 -34.65 31.65
C HIS A 90 -7.07 -34.85 30.56
N PRO A 91 -8.26 -35.35 30.93
CA PRO A 91 -9.36 -35.53 29.98
C PRO A 91 -9.73 -34.20 29.34
N ILE A 92 -10.04 -34.20 28.03
CA ILE A 92 -10.51 -32.99 27.37
C ILE A 92 -11.93 -32.69 27.86
N ASP A 93 -12.14 -31.48 28.38
CA ASP A 93 -13.47 -30.92 28.54
C ASP A 93 -14.10 -30.67 27.15
N ARG A 94 -14.96 -31.61 26.74
CA ARG A 94 -15.56 -31.64 25.39
C ARG A 94 -16.49 -30.47 25.13
N ARG A 95 -17.28 -30.03 26.13
CA ARG A 95 -18.17 -28.86 26.02
C ARG A 95 -17.35 -27.58 25.86
N ARG A 96 -16.26 -27.43 26.60
CA ARG A 96 -15.33 -26.28 26.47
C ARG A 96 -14.58 -26.28 25.13
N LEU A 97 -14.19 -27.46 24.63
CA LEU A 97 -13.62 -27.59 23.29
C LEU A 97 -14.63 -27.13 22.22
N LEU A 98 -15.89 -27.54 22.34
CA LEU A 98 -16.96 -27.11 21.42
C LEU A 98 -17.19 -25.60 21.43
N LYS A 99 -17.26 -24.98 22.62
CA LYS A 99 -17.30 -23.51 22.72
C LYS A 99 -16.09 -22.87 22.01
N SER A 100 -14.91 -23.46 22.12
CA SER A 100 -13.68 -22.96 21.47
C SER A 100 -13.73 -23.09 19.94
N VAL A 101 -14.25 -24.21 19.43
CA VAL A 101 -14.49 -24.42 17.99
C VAL A 101 -15.52 -23.41 17.48
N GLY A 102 -16.63 -23.22 18.19
CA GLY A 102 -17.64 -22.21 17.87
C GLY A 102 -17.06 -20.79 17.80
N ALA A 103 -16.24 -20.40 18.77
CA ALA A 103 -15.54 -19.11 18.76
C ALA A 103 -14.56 -18.98 17.57
N GLY A 104 -13.87 -20.06 17.20
CA GLY A 104 -13.01 -20.11 16.02
C GLY A 104 -13.79 -19.94 14.70
N LEU A 105 -14.93 -20.62 14.56
CA LEU A 105 -15.82 -20.50 13.41
C LEU A 105 -16.43 -19.10 13.28
N ASP A 106 -16.84 -18.49 14.39
CA ASP A 106 -17.31 -17.10 14.41
C ASP A 106 -16.21 -16.12 13.99
N HIS A 107 -14.97 -16.34 14.45
CA HIS A 107 -13.84 -15.53 14.00
C HIS A 107 -13.62 -15.62 12.49
N LEU A 108 -13.61 -16.83 11.92
CA LEU A 108 -13.46 -17.02 10.47
C LEU A 108 -14.61 -16.38 9.68
N HIS A 109 -15.84 -16.51 10.16
CA HIS A 109 -17.00 -15.89 9.51
C HIS A 109 -16.88 -14.37 9.46
N MET A 110 -16.49 -13.74 10.57
CA MET A 110 -16.29 -12.30 10.62
C MET A 110 -15.12 -11.84 9.73
N ARG A 111 -14.10 -12.69 9.53
CA ARG A 111 -13.06 -12.44 8.53
C ARG A 111 -13.62 -12.48 7.11
N ASP A 112 -14.42 -13.49 6.78
CA ASP A 112 -15.07 -13.60 5.47
C ASP A 112 -15.95 -12.37 5.20
N LEU A 113 -16.71 -11.90 6.20
CA LEU A 113 -17.49 -10.66 6.09
C LEU A 113 -16.61 -9.43 5.89
N ALA A 114 -15.47 -9.36 6.59
CA ALA A 114 -14.55 -8.24 6.46
C ALA A 114 -13.91 -8.16 5.07
N THR A 115 -13.55 -9.30 4.48
CA THR A 115 -13.06 -9.40 3.11
C THR A 115 -14.14 -8.97 2.13
N ARG A 116 -15.34 -9.57 2.21
CA ARG A 116 -16.47 -9.20 1.32
C ARG A 116 -16.87 -7.73 1.43
N TYR A 117 -16.75 -7.14 2.62
CA TYR A 117 -17.03 -5.71 2.81
C TYR A 117 -15.95 -4.84 2.16
N THR A 118 -14.69 -5.28 2.19
CA THR A 118 -13.58 -4.59 1.50
C THR A 118 -13.76 -4.69 -0.02
N ASP A 119 -14.13 -5.86 -0.53
CA ASP A 119 -14.41 -6.08 -1.95
C ASP A 119 -15.64 -5.29 -2.41
N LYS A 120 -16.72 -5.27 -1.61
CA LYS A 120 -17.91 -4.45 -1.91
C LYS A 120 -17.67 -2.95 -1.79
N LEU A 121 -16.77 -2.49 -0.92
CA LEU A 121 -16.35 -1.09 -0.93
C LEU A 121 -15.60 -0.77 -2.22
N ALA A 122 -14.77 -1.68 -2.72
CA ALA A 122 -14.12 -1.54 -4.03
C ALA A 122 -15.11 -1.60 -5.21
N GLU A 123 -16.21 -2.37 -5.11
CA GLU A 123 -17.28 -2.41 -6.13
C GLU A 123 -18.26 -1.23 -6.04
N VAL A 124 -18.66 -0.76 -4.85
CA VAL A 124 -19.54 0.41 -4.68
C VAL A 124 -18.82 1.70 -5.10
N GLU A 125 -17.48 1.72 -5.10
CA GLU A 125 -16.68 2.76 -5.78
C GLU A 125 -16.96 2.86 -7.30
N THR A 126 -17.64 1.86 -7.90
CA THR A 126 -17.95 1.80 -9.34
C THR A 126 -19.43 1.96 -9.72
N SER A 127 -20.38 1.97 -8.78
CA SER A 127 -21.82 2.11 -9.08
C SER A 127 -22.53 3.16 -8.21
N PRO A 128 -23.00 4.28 -8.79
CA PRO A 128 -23.67 5.34 -8.04
C PRO A 128 -25.17 5.04 -7.86
N GLY A 129 -25.65 4.79 -6.63
CA GLY A 129 -27.10 4.84 -6.39
C GLY A 129 -27.65 4.27 -5.08
N GLU A 130 -27.02 3.28 -4.45
CA GLU A 130 -27.63 2.60 -3.29
C GLU A 130 -27.14 3.12 -1.94
N LYS A 131 -28.08 3.56 -1.08
CA LYS A 131 -27.82 3.95 0.30
C LYS A 131 -27.53 2.69 1.14
N ALA A 132 -26.27 2.50 1.54
CA ALA A 132 -25.87 1.39 2.40
C ALA A 132 -26.37 1.57 3.84
N ILE A 133 -27.01 0.53 4.40
CA ILE A 133 -27.37 0.44 5.82
C ILE A 133 -26.07 0.31 6.66
N PRO A 134 -25.91 1.03 7.78
CA PRO A 134 -24.71 0.94 8.61
C PRO A 134 -24.56 -0.47 9.18
N ARG A 135 -23.51 -1.19 8.77
CA ARG A 135 -23.11 -2.47 9.37
C ARG A 135 -21.84 -2.25 10.20
N PRO A 136 -21.66 -2.99 11.31
CA PRO A 136 -20.48 -2.85 12.16
C PRO A 136 -19.20 -3.07 11.35
N VAL A 137 -18.32 -2.07 11.37
CA VAL A 137 -17.04 -2.09 10.65
C VAL A 137 -16.12 -3.13 11.30
N PRO A 138 -15.66 -4.16 10.57
CA PRO A 138 -14.71 -5.11 11.12
C PRO A 138 -13.39 -4.42 11.45
N THR A 139 -12.82 -4.79 12.59
CA THR A 139 -11.51 -4.33 13.08
C THR A 139 -10.40 -4.73 12.10
N ALA A 140 -9.30 -3.96 12.07
CA ALA A 140 -8.14 -4.25 11.22
C ALA A 140 -7.55 -5.66 11.42
N ARG A 141 -7.79 -6.26 12.59
CA ARG A 141 -7.37 -7.61 12.95
C ARG A 141 -8.25 -8.69 12.30
N GLU A 142 -9.55 -8.43 12.13
CA GLU A 142 -10.49 -9.30 11.44
C GLU A 142 -10.29 -9.30 9.91
N ARG A 143 -9.45 -8.42 9.37
CA ARG A 143 -9.10 -8.38 7.92
C ARG A 143 -7.82 -9.18 7.58
N SER A 144 -7.12 -9.70 8.58
CA SER A 144 -5.83 -10.38 8.38
C SER A 144 -6.01 -11.83 7.92
N VAL A 145 -5.22 -12.28 6.93
CA VAL A 145 -5.16 -13.68 6.46
C VAL A 145 -4.41 -14.60 7.45
N SER A 146 -3.91 -14.07 8.56
CA SER A 146 -3.11 -14.78 9.57
C SER A 146 -3.79 -15.98 10.23
N ASN A 147 -3.00 -16.83 10.91
CA ASN A 147 -3.49 -17.94 11.73
C ASN A 147 -4.46 -17.47 12.82
N LEU A 148 -5.31 -18.39 13.28
CA LEU A 148 -6.15 -18.19 14.46
C LEU A 148 -5.26 -18.13 15.71
N THR A 149 -5.29 -17.02 16.44
CA THR A 149 -4.49 -16.84 17.67
C THR A 149 -5.35 -16.95 18.93
N LYS A 150 -4.70 -17.14 20.09
CA LYS A 150 -5.36 -17.17 21.39
C LYS A 150 -6.12 -15.88 21.75
N LYS A 151 -5.63 -14.73 21.28
CA LYS A 151 -6.33 -13.44 21.48
C LYS A 151 -7.59 -13.34 20.61
N ASP A 152 -7.60 -13.97 19.44
CA ASP A 152 -8.81 -14.04 18.60
C ASP A 152 -9.89 -14.88 19.28
N LEU A 153 -9.51 -16.07 19.77
CA LEU A 153 -10.40 -16.93 20.53
C LEU A 153 -10.93 -16.24 21.79
N SER A 154 -10.07 -15.62 22.60
CA SER A 154 -10.48 -14.89 23.81
C SER A 154 -11.47 -13.76 23.48
N THR A 155 -11.23 -13.00 22.41
CA THR A 155 -12.13 -11.91 21.99
C THR A 155 -13.50 -12.46 21.59
N ARG A 156 -13.53 -13.53 20.79
CA ARG A 156 -14.79 -14.16 20.37
C ARG A 156 -15.52 -14.86 21.48
N TRP A 157 -14.78 -15.54 22.36
CA TRP A 157 -15.32 -16.19 23.53
C TRP A 157 -16.09 -15.21 24.40
N ASN A 158 -15.46 -14.09 24.78
CA ASN A 158 -16.09 -13.07 25.61
C ASN A 158 -17.35 -12.49 24.92
N LYS A 159 -17.31 -12.30 23.60
CA LYS A 159 -18.43 -11.76 22.82
C LYS A 159 -19.61 -12.75 22.75
N LEU A 160 -19.33 -14.02 22.52
CA LEU A 160 -20.36 -15.05 22.34
C LEU A 160 -20.95 -15.47 23.68
N PHE A 161 -20.11 -15.72 24.69
CA PHE A 161 -20.50 -16.39 25.92
C PHE A 161 -20.56 -15.48 27.14
N GLY A 162 -20.07 -14.23 27.06
CA GLY A 162 -20.06 -13.30 28.19
C GLY A 162 -19.02 -13.62 29.28
N ASP A 163 -18.44 -14.82 29.28
CA ASP A 163 -17.39 -15.23 30.21
C ASP A 163 -16.09 -14.49 29.93
N LYS A 164 -15.45 -13.88 30.94
CA LYS A 164 -14.11 -13.28 30.80
C LYS A 164 -13.03 -14.35 31.03
N MET A 165 -12.47 -14.88 29.94
CA MET A 165 -11.33 -15.81 30.00
C MET A 165 -10.01 -15.14 29.66
N LYS A 166 -8.94 -15.49 30.38
CA LYS A 166 -7.61 -14.95 30.08
C LYS A 166 -7.10 -15.55 28.78
N THR A 167 -6.30 -14.78 28.05
CA THR A 167 -5.72 -15.23 26.77
C THR A 167 -4.84 -16.49 26.93
N SER A 168 -4.17 -16.65 28.07
CA SER A 168 -3.38 -17.86 28.42
C SER A 168 -4.22 -19.14 28.47
N ASP A 169 -5.50 -19.03 28.83
CA ASP A 169 -6.37 -20.19 29.06
C ASP A 169 -6.74 -20.90 27.75
N PHE A 170 -6.49 -20.25 26.61
CA PHE A 170 -6.71 -20.78 25.27
C PHE A 170 -5.51 -21.57 24.72
N ASP A 171 -4.36 -21.58 25.40
CA ASP A 171 -3.20 -22.37 24.94
C ASP A 171 -3.52 -23.88 24.94
N ALA A 172 -4.22 -24.36 25.98
CA ALA A 172 -4.70 -25.74 26.05
C ALA A 172 -5.80 -26.02 25.02
N GLN A 173 -6.72 -25.06 24.81
CA GLN A 173 -7.83 -25.22 23.86
C GLN A 173 -7.36 -25.30 22.42
N LEU A 174 -6.40 -24.46 22.02
CA LEU A 174 -5.79 -24.52 20.69
C LEU A 174 -5.10 -25.87 20.45
N LYS A 175 -4.40 -26.42 21.45
CA LYS A 175 -3.80 -27.75 21.36
C LYS A 175 -4.87 -28.83 21.19
N SER A 176 -5.96 -28.76 21.95
CA SER A 176 -7.09 -29.68 21.83
C SER A 176 -7.76 -29.60 20.45
N MET A 177 -8.00 -28.39 19.91
CA MET A 177 -8.56 -28.22 18.57
C MET A 177 -7.64 -28.81 17.50
N LYS A 178 -6.33 -28.54 17.56
CA LYS A 178 -5.34 -29.13 16.62
C LYS A 178 -5.30 -30.66 16.68
N ARG A 179 -5.59 -31.25 17.83
CA ARG A 179 -5.64 -32.71 18.02
C ARG A 179 -6.95 -33.32 17.54
N VAL A 180 -8.08 -32.70 17.87
CA VAL A 180 -9.42 -33.31 17.70
C VAL A 180 -10.01 -33.07 16.32
N LEU A 181 -9.83 -31.87 15.73
CA LEU A 181 -10.41 -31.58 14.41
C LEU A 181 -9.91 -32.51 13.30
N PRO A 182 -8.62 -32.89 13.21
CA PRO A 182 -8.16 -33.88 12.23
C PRO A 182 -8.83 -35.24 12.39
N LEU A 183 -9.14 -35.66 13.62
CA LEU A 183 -9.80 -36.94 13.88
C LEU A 183 -11.25 -36.93 13.39
N TYR A 184 -11.95 -35.80 13.55
CA TYR A 184 -13.28 -35.63 12.96
C TYR A 184 -13.23 -35.66 11.43
N ILE A 185 -12.28 -34.93 10.82
CA ILE A 185 -12.12 -34.93 9.37
C ILE A 185 -11.74 -36.33 8.85
N GLY A 186 -10.87 -37.04 9.56
CA GLY A 186 -10.53 -38.44 9.25
C GLY A 186 -11.76 -39.35 9.37
N TYR A 187 -12.54 -39.20 10.44
CA TYR A 187 -13.76 -39.97 10.69
C TYR A 187 -14.78 -39.84 9.56
N ILE A 188 -15.07 -38.62 9.09
CA ILE A 188 -16.02 -38.42 7.97
C ILE A 188 -15.47 -38.90 6.61
N GLN A 189 -14.15 -39.08 6.48
CA GLN A 189 -13.50 -39.51 5.24
C GLN A 189 -13.29 -41.03 5.17
N SER A 190 -12.98 -41.68 6.31
CA SER A 190 -12.58 -43.10 6.35
C SER A 190 -13.75 -44.07 6.25
N ASP A 191 -14.91 -43.68 6.76
CA ASP A 191 -16.14 -44.48 6.70
C ASP A 191 -17.30 -43.51 6.47
N PRO A 192 -17.74 -43.31 5.21
CA PRO A 192 -18.78 -42.35 4.87
C PRO A 192 -20.11 -42.72 5.52
N LYS A 193 -20.29 -42.33 6.78
CA LYS A 193 -21.49 -42.66 7.55
C LYS A 193 -22.70 -41.98 6.92
N THR A 194 -23.78 -42.75 6.83
CA THR A 194 -25.10 -42.21 6.55
C THR A 194 -25.60 -41.48 7.79
N LEU A 195 -25.44 -40.16 7.82
CA LEU A 195 -26.12 -39.31 8.79
C LEU A 195 -27.52 -39.08 8.27
N CYS A 196 -28.51 -39.66 8.93
CA CYS A 196 -29.92 -39.63 8.50
C CYS A 196 -30.11 -40.13 7.04
N GLY A 197 -29.40 -41.19 6.65
CA GLY A 197 -29.50 -41.78 5.30
C GLY A 197 -28.71 -41.07 4.20
N LYS A 198 -28.04 -39.94 4.48
CA LYS A 198 -27.16 -39.26 3.51
C LYS A 198 -25.69 -39.39 3.89
N THR A 199 -24.85 -39.65 2.89
CA THR A 199 -23.42 -39.84 3.06
C THR A 199 -22.70 -38.52 3.30
N LEU A 200 -22.13 -38.34 4.49
CA LEU A 200 -21.29 -37.19 4.82
C LEU A 200 -19.84 -37.44 4.34
N LYS A 201 -19.29 -36.51 3.55
CA LYS A 201 -17.92 -36.58 3.01
C LYS A 201 -17.03 -35.40 3.40
N ARG A 202 -17.60 -34.20 3.60
CA ARG A 202 -16.83 -32.97 3.86
C ARG A 202 -17.51 -32.03 4.84
N SER A 203 -16.68 -31.32 5.60
CA SER A 203 -17.08 -30.26 6.53
C SER A 203 -16.23 -29.00 6.26
N PRO A 204 -16.60 -28.18 5.26
CA PRO A 204 -15.73 -27.13 4.72
C PRO A 204 -15.27 -26.06 5.73
N LYS A 205 -16.13 -25.60 6.64
CA LYS A 205 -15.77 -24.61 7.67
C LYS A 205 -14.90 -25.21 8.77
N ILE A 206 -15.11 -26.47 9.15
CA ILE A 206 -14.20 -27.17 10.07
C ILE A 206 -12.84 -27.41 9.42
N GLU A 207 -12.80 -27.77 8.13
CA GLU A 207 -11.56 -27.86 7.34
C GLU A 207 -10.82 -26.50 7.29
N ALA A 208 -11.55 -25.41 7.05
CA ALA A 208 -10.99 -24.05 7.04
C ALA A 208 -10.46 -23.64 8.43
N LEU A 209 -11.16 -24.02 9.50
CA LEU A 209 -10.70 -23.82 10.87
C LEU A 209 -9.43 -24.60 11.18
N LEU A 210 -9.37 -25.87 10.77
CA LEU A 210 -8.17 -26.68 10.90
C LEU A 210 -7.00 -26.07 10.12
N HIS A 211 -7.24 -25.57 8.90
CA HIS A 211 -6.24 -24.85 8.13
C HIS A 211 -5.75 -23.59 8.87
N ALA A 212 -6.64 -22.78 9.44
CA ALA A 212 -6.29 -21.60 10.21
C ALA A 212 -5.54 -21.89 11.53
N LEU A 213 -5.66 -23.11 12.05
CA LEU A 213 -4.92 -23.59 13.22
C LEU A 213 -3.54 -24.14 12.88
N LYS A 214 -3.31 -24.57 11.64
CA LYS A 214 -1.98 -24.99 11.21
C LYS A 214 -1.08 -23.76 11.28
N THR A 215 -0.05 -23.85 12.10
CA THR A 215 1.07 -22.93 11.96
C THR A 215 1.56 -23.13 10.53
N PRO A 216 1.73 -22.08 9.70
CA PRO A 216 2.45 -22.25 8.45
C PRO A 216 3.75 -22.95 8.82
N PRO A 217 4.27 -23.86 7.97
CA PRO A 217 5.64 -24.30 8.15
C PRO A 217 6.44 -23.02 8.40
N LYS A 218 7.17 -22.96 9.53
CA LYS A 218 8.23 -21.96 9.70
C LYS A 218 8.89 -21.94 8.33
N PRO A 219 8.84 -20.82 7.58
CA PRO A 219 9.32 -20.82 6.21
C PRO A 219 10.63 -21.57 6.29
N SER A 220 10.72 -22.73 5.62
CA SER A 220 11.95 -23.49 5.62
C SER A 220 12.97 -22.43 5.31
N ALA A 221 13.91 -22.21 6.22
CA ALA A 221 14.97 -21.28 5.98
C ALA A 221 15.69 -21.84 4.76
N LYS A 222 15.22 -21.51 3.56
CA LYS A 222 16.10 -21.13 2.47
C LYS A 222 17.09 -20.25 3.20
N PRO A 223 18.36 -20.67 3.30
CA PRO A 223 19.32 -20.02 4.16
C PRO A 223 19.14 -18.53 3.94
N ILE A 224 18.58 -17.87 4.96
CA ILE A 224 18.49 -16.42 4.98
C ILE A 224 19.94 -16.05 4.84
N ALA A 225 20.29 -15.46 3.69
CA ALA A 225 21.67 -15.12 3.40
C ALA A 225 22.16 -14.37 4.62
N SER A 226 23.15 -14.95 5.32
CA SER A 226 23.72 -14.27 6.47
C SER A 226 24.10 -12.86 6.00
N PRO A 227 23.85 -11.82 6.81
CA PRO A 227 24.29 -10.46 6.46
C PRO A 227 25.72 -10.58 5.96
N LEU A 228 26.00 -10.08 4.74
CA LEU A 228 27.28 -10.22 4.05
C LEU A 228 28.39 -9.95 5.07
N LYS A 229 28.97 -11.02 5.62
CA LYS A 229 30.07 -10.87 6.55
C LYS A 229 31.18 -10.24 5.73
N PRO A 230 31.82 -9.16 6.22
CA PRO A 230 32.98 -8.64 5.54
C PRO A 230 33.96 -9.81 5.34
N PRO A 231 34.53 -9.96 4.13
CA PRO A 231 35.51 -11.00 3.87
C PRO A 231 36.65 -10.87 4.89
N ALA A 232 37.29 -11.99 5.22
CA ALA A 232 38.38 -12.03 6.20
C ALA A 232 39.50 -11.03 5.86
N GLU A 233 39.73 -10.80 4.56
CA GLU A 233 40.62 -9.76 4.04
C GLU A 233 39.84 -8.82 3.10
N PRO A 234 39.73 -7.52 3.43
CA PRO A 234 39.02 -6.55 2.60
C PRO A 234 39.87 -6.17 1.37
N LEU A 235 39.42 -6.59 0.18
CA LEU A 235 40.04 -6.18 -1.09
C LEU A 235 39.65 -4.75 -1.49
N PRO A 236 40.59 -3.94 -2.02
CA PRO A 236 40.27 -2.67 -2.65
C PRO A 236 39.25 -2.85 -3.78
N ALA A 237 38.32 -1.91 -3.93
CA ALA A 237 37.36 -1.94 -5.02
C ALA A 237 38.03 -1.66 -6.38
N ALA A 238 37.73 -2.49 -7.38
CA ALA A 238 38.06 -2.25 -8.78
C ALA A 238 37.36 -0.98 -9.26
N ARG A 239 38.10 -0.11 -9.93
CA ARG A 239 37.61 1.18 -10.47
C ARG A 239 37.16 1.08 -11.92
N GLU A 240 37.06 -0.13 -12.44
CA GLU A 240 36.58 -0.37 -13.79
C GLU A 240 35.10 -0.02 -13.89
N PRO A 241 34.66 0.53 -15.05
CA PRO A 241 33.25 0.75 -15.30
C PRO A 241 32.45 -0.54 -15.18
N PHE A 242 31.20 -0.44 -14.71
CA PHE A 242 30.26 -1.55 -14.69
C PHE A 242 28.91 -1.14 -15.26
N GLU A 243 28.12 -2.12 -15.68
CA GLU A 243 26.83 -1.88 -16.31
C GLU A 243 25.67 -2.48 -15.52
N ILE A 244 24.55 -1.77 -15.54
CA ILE A 244 23.26 -2.26 -15.06
C ILE A 244 22.33 -2.38 -16.25
N ALA A 245 21.93 -3.60 -16.57
CA ALA A 245 20.92 -3.86 -17.59
C ALA A 245 19.57 -3.27 -17.17
N LEU A 246 18.94 -2.54 -18.09
CA LEU A 246 17.58 -2.03 -17.93
C LEU A 246 16.61 -2.95 -18.65
N GLN A 247 15.43 -3.13 -18.07
CA GLN A 247 14.45 -4.08 -18.58
C GLN A 247 13.03 -3.59 -18.37
N TYR A 248 12.12 -4.09 -19.21
CA TYR A 248 10.68 -3.97 -19.04
C TYR A 248 10.14 -5.13 -18.18
N SER A 249 8.92 -4.98 -17.65
CA SER A 249 8.27 -6.04 -16.89
C SER A 249 7.84 -7.24 -17.75
N SER A 250 7.62 -7.03 -19.05
CA SER A 250 7.31 -8.06 -20.03
C SER A 250 7.68 -7.61 -21.46
N ASP A 251 7.64 -8.52 -22.43
CA ASP A 251 7.89 -8.21 -23.84
C ASP A 251 6.78 -7.34 -24.44
N GLU A 252 5.51 -7.54 -24.04
CA GLU A 252 4.38 -6.72 -24.49
C GLU A 252 4.54 -5.26 -24.04
N GLN A 253 5.05 -5.06 -22.82
CA GLN A 253 5.35 -3.73 -22.30
C GLN A 253 6.57 -3.11 -22.99
N ARG A 254 7.58 -3.91 -23.36
CA ARG A 254 8.68 -3.44 -24.21
C ARG A 254 8.13 -2.95 -25.56
N GLU A 255 7.29 -3.74 -26.20
CA GLU A 255 6.67 -3.40 -27.48
C GLU A 255 5.83 -2.13 -27.39
N GLU A 256 4.95 -1.99 -26.38
CA GLU A 256 4.15 -0.77 -26.19
C GLU A 256 5.04 0.49 -26.06
N TYR A 257 6.08 0.41 -25.24
CA TYR A 257 6.95 1.57 -24.98
C TYR A 257 7.90 1.90 -26.13
N ARG A 258 8.18 0.92 -27.01
CA ARG A 258 9.06 1.05 -28.17
C ARG A 258 8.32 1.13 -29.51
N ALA A 259 6.99 1.03 -29.55
CA ALA A 259 6.17 0.87 -30.77
C ALA A 259 6.43 1.88 -31.91
N ILE A 260 7.00 3.06 -31.64
CA ILE A 260 7.31 4.09 -32.65
C ILE A 260 8.67 3.83 -33.33
N VAL A 261 9.54 3.03 -32.73
CA VAL A 261 10.93 2.80 -33.13
C VAL A 261 11.12 1.35 -33.57
N GLU A 262 12.16 1.09 -34.36
CA GLU A 262 12.53 -0.24 -34.84
C GLU A 262 12.58 -1.29 -33.71
N PRO A 263 12.00 -2.48 -33.92
CA PRO A 263 11.86 -3.52 -32.90
C PRO A 263 13.20 -4.11 -32.43
N ASP A 264 14.25 -4.04 -33.26
CA ASP A 264 15.55 -4.69 -33.03
C ASP A 264 16.55 -3.85 -32.22
N LEU A 265 16.13 -2.72 -31.65
CA LEU A 265 17.02 -1.90 -30.84
C LEU A 265 17.47 -2.67 -29.58
N ALA A 266 18.78 -2.71 -29.32
CA ALA A 266 19.31 -3.35 -28.12
C ALA A 266 18.68 -2.78 -26.83
N MET A 267 18.57 -3.61 -25.79
CA MET A 267 18.15 -3.14 -24.47
C MET A 267 19.22 -2.21 -23.89
N PRO A 268 18.84 -1.04 -23.33
CA PRO A 268 19.81 -0.09 -22.83
C PRO A 268 20.44 -0.57 -21.53
N THR A 269 21.68 -0.15 -21.33
CA THR A 269 22.42 -0.32 -20.08
C THR A 269 22.73 1.04 -19.46
N LEU A 270 22.81 1.07 -18.12
CA LEU A 270 23.39 2.18 -17.38
C LEU A 270 24.82 1.84 -17.01
N THR A 271 25.77 2.55 -17.61
CA THR A 271 27.18 2.45 -17.26
C THR A 271 27.48 3.36 -16.07
N TYR A 272 28.24 2.85 -15.11
CA TYR A 272 28.73 3.56 -13.94
C TYR A 272 30.24 3.50 -13.89
N THR A 273 30.88 4.62 -13.53
CA THR A 273 32.32 4.66 -13.27
C THR A 273 32.53 4.97 -11.79
N PRO A 274 33.18 4.08 -11.01
CA PRO A 274 33.56 4.38 -9.65
C PRO A 274 34.67 5.44 -9.62
N GLU A 275 34.37 6.63 -9.09
CA GLU A 275 35.32 7.74 -9.01
C GLU A 275 35.64 8.06 -7.55
N GLU A 276 36.87 8.52 -7.26
CA GLU A 276 37.17 9.04 -5.93
C GLU A 276 36.39 10.32 -5.68
N MET A 277 35.83 10.45 -4.47
CA MET A 277 35.16 11.68 -4.09
C MET A 277 36.14 12.85 -4.07
N THR A 278 35.88 13.84 -4.92
CA THR A 278 36.63 15.11 -4.98
C THR A 278 35.87 16.21 -4.24
N ALA A 279 36.61 17.27 -3.85
CA ALA A 279 36.00 18.45 -3.26
C ALA A 279 35.15 19.17 -4.31
N THR A 280 33.95 19.61 -3.94
CA THR A 280 33.05 20.33 -4.85
C THR A 280 33.55 21.73 -5.21
N SER A 281 34.51 22.27 -4.45
CA SER A 281 35.24 23.50 -4.77
C SER A 281 36.61 23.49 -4.08
N SER A 282 37.54 24.32 -4.55
CA SER A 282 38.85 24.52 -3.92
C SER A 282 38.77 25.09 -2.50
N GLU A 283 37.67 25.75 -2.15
CA GLU A 283 37.46 26.39 -0.85
C GLU A 283 36.76 25.50 0.18
N HIS A 284 36.15 24.39 -0.24
CA HIS A 284 35.39 23.51 0.66
C HIS A 284 36.12 22.18 0.89
N GLU A 285 36.57 21.95 2.12
CA GLU A 285 37.12 20.65 2.50
C GLU A 285 36.04 19.56 2.46
N ILE A 286 36.40 18.40 1.91
CA ILE A 286 35.55 17.19 1.99
C ILE A 286 35.41 16.83 3.47
N ALA A 287 34.16 16.67 3.93
CA ALA A 287 33.90 16.18 5.29
C ALA A 287 34.71 14.91 5.57
N LYS A 288 35.37 14.84 6.74
CA LYS A 288 36.26 13.71 7.09
C LYS A 288 35.60 12.33 6.92
N SER A 289 34.30 12.22 7.15
CA SER A 289 33.51 10.99 6.98
C SER A 289 33.36 10.51 5.53
N ARG A 290 33.65 11.39 4.56
CA ARG A 290 33.51 11.16 3.12
C ARG A 290 34.84 11.04 2.38
N LYS A 291 35.95 11.43 3.01
CA LYS A 291 37.30 11.31 2.43
C LYS A 291 37.62 9.86 2.10
N GLY A 292 38.14 9.61 0.90
CA GLY A 292 38.55 8.27 0.43
C GLY A 292 37.39 7.35 0.00
N ARG A 293 36.16 7.87 -0.09
CA ARG A 293 35.02 7.11 -0.62
C ARG A 293 34.98 7.12 -2.14
N LEU A 294 34.35 6.09 -2.70
CA LEU A 294 34.02 6.03 -4.12
C LEU A 294 32.60 6.56 -4.36
N VAL A 295 32.45 7.43 -5.36
CA VAL A 295 31.17 7.91 -5.87
C VAL A 295 30.80 7.11 -7.10
N LEU A 296 29.57 6.58 -7.13
CA LEU A 296 29.05 5.82 -8.26
C LEU A 296 28.16 6.73 -9.11
N GLN A 297 28.75 7.35 -10.13
CA GLN A 297 28.05 8.26 -11.04
C GLN A 297 27.64 7.52 -12.33
N PRO A 298 26.36 7.62 -12.76
CA PRO A 298 25.96 7.09 -14.06
C PRO A 298 26.54 7.96 -15.18
N ALA A 299 26.93 7.33 -16.29
CA ALA A 299 27.44 8.00 -17.49
C ALA A 299 26.29 8.67 -18.28
N ILE A 300 25.74 9.76 -17.72
CA ILE A 300 24.65 10.56 -18.28
C ILE A 300 25.04 12.03 -18.23
N GLU A 301 25.15 12.66 -19.40
CA GLU A 301 25.38 14.10 -19.53
C GLU A 301 24.03 14.85 -19.50
N VAL A 302 23.54 15.16 -18.30
CA VAL A 302 22.18 15.71 -18.10
C VAL A 302 22.00 17.04 -18.84
N ARG A 303 22.91 18.00 -18.62
CA ARG A 303 22.75 19.36 -19.14
C ARG A 303 22.84 19.44 -20.66
N LYS A 304 23.72 18.63 -21.24
CA LYS A 304 24.00 18.62 -22.69
C LYS A 304 22.92 17.87 -23.47
N SER A 305 22.38 16.80 -22.91
CA SER A 305 21.52 15.87 -23.65
C SER A 305 20.03 16.11 -23.44
N TYR A 306 19.64 16.75 -22.34
CA TYR A 306 18.24 16.88 -21.95
C TYR A 306 17.80 18.34 -21.90
N ARG A 307 16.54 18.58 -22.26
CA ARG A 307 15.79 19.80 -21.97
C ARG A 307 14.92 19.49 -20.76
N THR A 308 15.13 20.22 -19.67
CA THR A 308 14.37 20.07 -18.42
C THR A 308 13.32 21.16 -18.30
N GLU A 309 12.08 20.79 -18.05
CA GLU A 309 10.96 21.72 -17.90
C GLU A 309 10.19 21.42 -16.62
N ALA A 310 9.86 22.44 -15.84
CA ALA A 310 8.99 22.30 -14.68
C ALA A 310 7.62 22.93 -14.97
N LEU A 311 6.56 22.28 -14.52
CA LEU A 311 5.18 22.75 -14.65
C LEU A 311 4.34 22.37 -13.42
N LEU A 312 3.20 23.04 -13.26
CA LEU A 312 2.14 22.56 -12.39
C LEU A 312 1.24 21.65 -13.23
N ASP A 313 1.21 20.35 -12.92
CA ASP A 313 0.43 19.36 -13.67
C ASP A 313 -1.02 19.34 -13.17
N ARG A 314 -1.21 19.52 -11.85
CA ARG A 314 -2.54 19.60 -11.23
C ARG A 314 -2.57 20.64 -10.12
N MET A 315 -3.74 21.24 -9.92
CA MET A 315 -4.01 22.10 -8.78
C MET A 315 -5.43 21.85 -8.28
N VAL A 316 -5.60 21.83 -6.96
CA VAL A 316 -6.92 21.89 -6.32
C VAL A 316 -7.03 23.21 -5.58
N ILE A 317 -8.03 24.00 -5.94
CA ILE A 317 -8.42 25.20 -5.21
C ILE A 317 -9.71 24.97 -4.43
N LEU A 318 -9.83 25.67 -3.31
CA LEU A 318 -10.96 25.67 -2.40
C LEU A 318 -11.57 27.06 -2.35
N LEU A 319 -12.89 27.14 -2.44
CA LEU A 319 -13.61 28.41 -2.37
C LEU A 319 -14.93 28.29 -1.62
N HIS A 320 -15.39 29.44 -1.12
CA HIS A 320 -16.74 29.64 -0.61
C HIS A 320 -17.49 30.60 -1.52
N THR A 321 -18.76 30.29 -1.78
CA THR A 321 -19.61 31.08 -2.68
C THR A 321 -20.59 31.92 -1.89
N ARG A 322 -20.90 33.14 -2.36
CA ARG A 322 -21.94 33.98 -1.77
C ARG A 322 -23.32 33.51 -2.18
N GLU A 323 -23.46 33.13 -3.44
CA GLU A 323 -24.72 32.65 -4.01
C GLU A 323 -24.88 31.14 -3.85
N ILE A 324 -26.11 30.69 -3.61
CA ILE A 324 -26.44 29.27 -3.60
C ILE A 324 -26.37 28.74 -5.03
N THR A 325 -25.35 27.95 -5.32
CA THR A 325 -25.14 27.31 -6.63
C THR A 325 -24.86 25.82 -6.48
N SER A 326 -24.71 25.12 -7.62
CA SER A 326 -24.36 23.70 -7.66
C SER A 326 -23.03 23.49 -8.37
N HIS A 327 -22.33 22.39 -8.03
CA HIS A 327 -21.07 22.04 -8.68
C HIS A 327 -21.20 21.89 -10.20
N LYS A 328 -22.34 21.35 -10.70
CA LYS A 328 -22.61 21.23 -12.14
C LYS A 328 -22.72 22.58 -12.83
N SER A 329 -23.37 23.55 -12.16
CA SER A 329 -23.50 24.92 -12.67
C SER A 329 -22.13 25.60 -12.76
N ILE A 330 -21.32 25.53 -11.68
CA ILE A 330 -19.96 26.07 -11.69
C ILE A 330 -19.13 25.42 -12.79
N GLN A 331 -19.13 24.08 -12.87
CA GLN A 331 -18.34 23.34 -13.85
C GLN A 331 -18.71 23.70 -15.29
N GLY A 332 -20.01 23.72 -15.61
CA GLY A 332 -20.47 24.06 -16.96
C GLY A 332 -20.12 25.50 -17.35
N LYS A 333 -20.29 26.46 -16.44
CA LYS A 333 -19.94 27.85 -16.72
C LYS A 333 -18.43 28.07 -16.83
N LEU A 334 -17.61 27.43 -16.00
CA LEU A 334 -16.16 27.47 -16.12
C LEU A 334 -15.68 26.85 -17.43
N GLN A 335 -16.22 25.69 -17.80
CA GLN A 335 -15.90 25.04 -19.07
C GLN A 335 -16.27 25.92 -20.27
N ASN A 336 -17.43 26.57 -20.24
CA ASN A 336 -17.84 27.50 -21.29
C ASN A 336 -16.94 28.74 -21.38
N ALA A 337 -16.50 29.28 -20.24
CA ALA A 337 -15.66 30.48 -20.20
C ALA A 337 -14.21 30.18 -20.62
N THR A 338 -13.64 29.08 -20.15
CA THR A 338 -12.20 28.78 -20.26
C THR A 338 -11.87 27.79 -21.38
N GLY A 339 -12.85 27.01 -21.86
CA GLY A 339 -12.63 25.86 -22.74
C GLY A 339 -11.98 24.65 -22.04
N ALA A 340 -11.51 24.79 -20.80
CA ALA A 340 -10.82 23.73 -20.08
C ALA A 340 -11.81 22.75 -19.42
N SER A 341 -11.48 21.46 -19.47
CA SER A 341 -12.20 20.45 -18.72
C SER A 341 -11.75 20.47 -17.26
N MET A 342 -12.67 20.81 -16.36
CA MET A 342 -12.41 20.92 -14.93
C MET A 342 -13.37 20.03 -14.16
N LYS A 343 -12.94 19.59 -12.98
CA LYS A 343 -13.82 18.83 -12.09
C LYS A 343 -14.16 19.67 -10.88
N VAL A 344 -15.46 19.86 -10.63
CA VAL A 344 -15.94 20.61 -9.47
C VAL A 344 -16.72 19.68 -8.53
N VAL A 345 -16.41 19.74 -7.24
CA VAL A 345 -17.12 18.98 -6.21
C VAL A 345 -17.46 19.87 -5.03
N SER A 346 -18.55 19.56 -4.36
CA SER A 346 -18.90 20.19 -3.08
C SER A 346 -18.12 19.51 -1.95
N TRP A 347 -17.73 20.26 -0.91
CA TRP A 347 -16.95 19.69 0.21
C TRP A 347 -17.74 18.65 1.01
N ASP A 348 -19.07 18.80 1.05
CA ASP A 348 -20.00 17.89 1.74
C ASP A 348 -20.16 16.53 1.04
N ALA A 349 -19.81 16.44 -0.25
CA ALA A 349 -19.72 15.21 -1.00
C ALA A 349 -18.41 14.50 -0.58
N SER A 350 -18.42 13.98 0.65
CA SER A 350 -17.32 13.25 1.27
C SER A 350 -16.91 12.06 0.40
N MET A 351 -16.00 12.28 -0.53
CA MET A 351 -15.33 11.19 -1.22
C MET A 351 -13.83 11.41 -1.09
N HIS A 352 -13.20 10.49 -0.36
CA HIS A 352 -11.77 10.28 -0.33
C HIS A 352 -11.24 9.86 -1.71
N ARG A 353 -11.40 10.70 -2.74
CA ARG A 353 -10.83 10.36 -4.06
C ARG A 353 -9.35 10.74 -4.03
N LYS A 354 -8.50 9.74 -4.31
CA LYS A 354 -7.03 9.84 -4.45
C LYS A 354 -6.54 11.05 -5.27
N ALA A 355 -7.39 11.58 -6.16
CA ALA A 355 -7.09 12.71 -7.02
C ALA A 355 -7.09 14.09 -6.33
N TRP A 356 -7.59 14.23 -5.09
CA TRP A 356 -7.69 15.52 -4.39
C TRP A 356 -6.64 15.73 -3.28
N GLY A 357 -5.68 14.80 -3.15
CA GLY A 357 -4.75 14.78 -2.03
C GLY A 357 -5.43 14.40 -0.71
N CYS A 358 -4.98 14.99 0.39
CA CYS A 358 -5.53 14.76 1.72
C CYS A 358 -6.98 15.28 1.85
N SER A 359 -7.67 14.83 2.91
CA SER A 359 -9.03 15.25 3.21
C SER A 359 -9.18 16.77 3.28
N PHE A 360 -10.31 17.28 2.79
CA PHE A 360 -10.66 18.69 2.89
C PHE A 360 -10.81 19.13 4.36
N PRO A 361 -10.57 20.42 4.67
CA PRO A 361 -10.84 20.97 5.99
C PRO A 361 -12.30 20.73 6.41
N ARG A 362 -12.54 20.49 7.71
CA ARG A 362 -13.91 20.40 8.23
C ARG A 362 -14.60 21.76 8.09
N VAL A 363 -15.82 21.72 7.57
CA VAL A 363 -16.70 22.89 7.49
C VAL A 363 -17.11 23.31 8.89
N SER A 364 -16.79 24.53 9.29
CA SER A 364 -17.21 25.10 10.58
C SER A 364 -18.51 25.90 10.40
N ALA A 365 -19.58 25.44 11.07
CA ALA A 365 -20.93 26.04 11.11
C ALA A 365 -21.64 26.19 9.74
N PRO A 366 -22.98 26.28 9.71
CA PRO A 366 -23.72 26.52 8.47
C PRO A 366 -23.46 27.94 7.97
N ASP A 367 -22.56 28.08 7.00
CA ASP A 367 -22.37 29.29 6.20
C ASP A 367 -23.59 29.43 5.24
N PRO A 368 -24.19 30.61 5.04
CA PRO A 368 -25.23 30.81 4.02
C PRO A 368 -24.78 30.42 2.61
N GLY A 369 -23.47 30.39 2.35
CA GLY A 369 -22.86 29.97 1.10
C GLY A 369 -22.70 28.45 0.89
N ARG A 370 -22.19 28.06 -0.29
CA ARG A 370 -21.75 26.69 -0.60
C ARG A 370 -20.23 26.63 -0.76
N GLN A 371 -19.63 25.50 -0.40
CA GLN A 371 -18.19 25.30 -0.43
C GLN A 371 -17.79 24.30 -1.51
N PHE A 372 -16.85 24.68 -2.36
CA PHE A 372 -16.45 23.88 -3.53
C PHE A 372 -14.95 23.67 -3.60
N ALA A 373 -14.57 22.52 -4.15
CA ALA A 373 -13.22 22.21 -4.57
C ALA A 373 -13.19 22.05 -6.08
N ILE A 374 -12.19 22.66 -6.73
CA ILE A 374 -12.02 22.62 -8.19
C ILE A 374 -10.66 22.01 -8.49
N LEU A 375 -10.64 20.91 -9.23
CA LEU A 375 -9.43 20.30 -9.76
C LEU A 375 -9.17 20.85 -11.16
N ILE A 376 -8.01 21.46 -11.31
CA ILE A 376 -7.49 22.10 -12.50
C ILE A 376 -6.34 21.24 -13.04
N GLN A 377 -6.40 20.87 -14.32
CA GLN A 377 -5.31 20.19 -15.03
C GLN A 377 -4.44 21.23 -15.74
N GLU A 378 -3.13 21.03 -15.70
CA GLU A 378 -2.10 21.87 -16.35
C GLU A 378 -2.34 23.39 -16.17
N PRO A 379 -2.58 23.89 -14.94
CA PRO A 379 -2.89 25.30 -14.74
C PRO A 379 -1.78 26.22 -15.26
N THR A 380 -2.18 27.27 -15.98
CA THR A 380 -1.32 28.42 -16.32
C THR A 380 -1.76 29.65 -15.52
N PRO A 381 -0.90 30.68 -15.39
CA PRO A 381 -1.29 31.94 -14.77
C PRO A 381 -2.57 32.54 -15.40
N GLU A 382 -2.65 32.52 -16.73
CA GLU A 382 -3.77 33.09 -17.48
C GLU A 382 -5.06 32.31 -17.26
N LEU A 383 -4.99 30.97 -17.33
CA LEU A 383 -6.13 30.10 -17.08
C LEU A 383 -6.65 30.27 -15.65
N LEU A 384 -5.75 30.28 -14.66
CA LEU A 384 -6.14 30.47 -13.26
C LEU A 384 -6.77 31.84 -13.01
N ALA A 385 -6.25 32.90 -13.61
CA ALA A 385 -6.82 34.24 -13.50
C ALA A 385 -8.24 34.28 -14.10
N GLN A 386 -8.43 33.65 -15.26
CA GLN A 386 -9.73 33.54 -15.90
C GLN A 386 -10.73 32.75 -15.03
N ILE A 387 -10.30 31.66 -14.41
CA ILE A 387 -11.13 30.87 -13.48
C ILE A 387 -11.58 31.71 -12.29
N VAL A 388 -10.65 32.41 -11.63
CA VAL A 388 -10.95 33.22 -10.44
C VAL A 388 -11.92 34.36 -10.78
N SER A 389 -11.66 35.09 -11.87
CA SER A 389 -12.56 36.17 -12.35
C SER A 389 -13.95 35.65 -12.71
N THR A 390 -14.01 34.47 -13.35
CA THR A 390 -15.27 33.82 -13.72
C THR A 390 -16.06 33.38 -12.49
N LEU A 391 -15.40 32.83 -11.46
CA LEU A 391 -16.05 32.45 -10.20
C LEU A 391 -16.64 33.67 -9.48
N GLU A 392 -15.91 34.78 -9.43
CA GLU A 392 -16.39 36.03 -8.82
C GLU A 392 -17.66 36.52 -9.53
N THR A 393 -17.65 36.54 -10.85
CA THR A 393 -18.79 36.99 -11.68
C THR A 393 -20.02 36.09 -11.53
N ILE A 394 -19.83 34.78 -11.40
CA ILE A 394 -20.91 33.80 -11.47
C ILE A 394 -21.63 33.59 -10.15
N CYS A 395 -20.90 33.59 -9.04
CA CYS A 395 -21.43 33.18 -7.75
C CYS A 395 -20.96 34.04 -6.57
N GLY A 396 -20.06 35.00 -6.82
CA GLY A 396 -19.35 35.77 -5.79
C GLY A 396 -18.49 34.87 -4.90
N VAL A 397 -17.20 35.16 -4.76
CA VAL A 397 -16.34 34.43 -3.84
C VAL A 397 -16.35 35.13 -2.47
N ILE A 398 -16.51 34.36 -1.40
CA ILE A 398 -16.36 34.85 -0.02
C ILE A 398 -14.95 34.52 0.46
N GLY A 399 -14.17 35.56 0.74
CA GLY A 399 -12.79 35.44 1.20
C GLY A 399 -11.84 34.94 0.11
N ASP A 400 -10.67 34.45 0.52
CA ASP A 400 -9.63 34.05 -0.42
C ASP A 400 -9.89 32.66 -1.03
N VAL A 401 -9.57 32.53 -2.32
CA VAL A 401 -9.49 31.22 -2.99
C VAL A 401 -8.19 30.53 -2.53
N ARG A 402 -8.35 29.45 -1.77
CA ARG A 402 -7.22 28.75 -1.14
C ARG A 402 -6.67 27.64 -2.01
N ILE A 403 -5.36 27.42 -1.96
CA ILE A 403 -4.74 26.25 -2.58
C ILE A 403 -4.81 25.09 -1.58
N HIS A 404 -5.33 23.95 -2.02
CA HIS A 404 -5.38 22.72 -1.21
C HIS A 404 -4.44 21.64 -1.72
N MET A 405 -4.19 21.60 -3.01
CA MET A 405 -3.24 20.66 -3.60
C MET A 405 -2.54 21.32 -4.77
N ILE A 406 -1.25 21.02 -4.92
CA ILE A 406 -0.52 21.20 -6.17
C ILE A 406 0.20 19.91 -6.51
N GLU A 407 0.35 19.64 -7.79
CA GLU A 407 1.29 18.67 -8.32
C GLU A 407 2.32 19.40 -9.17
N LEU A 408 3.55 19.41 -8.68
CA LEU A 408 4.70 19.99 -9.36
C LEU A 408 5.42 18.87 -10.11
N SER A 409 5.55 19.03 -11.42
CA SER A 409 6.16 18.04 -12.30
C SER A 409 7.41 18.60 -12.95
N VAL A 410 8.43 17.76 -13.09
CA VAL A 410 9.65 18.05 -13.84
C VAL A 410 9.82 17.01 -14.94
N ASP A 411 9.79 17.49 -16.17
CA ASP A 411 9.90 16.72 -17.39
C ASP A 411 11.30 16.82 -18.00
N PHE A 412 11.78 15.71 -18.52
CA PHE A 412 13.07 15.60 -19.19
C PHE A 412 12.85 15.09 -20.62
N TYR A 413 13.01 16.01 -21.56
CA TYR A 413 12.95 15.75 -23.00
C TYR A 413 14.34 15.55 -23.57
N ILE A 414 14.49 14.69 -24.57
CA ILE A 414 15.77 14.52 -25.27
C ILE A 414 15.95 15.65 -26.28
N ARG A 415 17.15 16.23 -26.35
CA ARG A 415 17.47 17.26 -27.35
C ARG A 415 17.71 16.60 -28.72
N ALA A 416 17.18 17.23 -29.77
CA ALA A 416 17.28 16.92 -31.20
C ALA A 416 18.26 15.79 -31.59
N MET A 417 17.72 14.58 -31.77
CA MET A 417 18.42 13.35 -32.14
C MET A 417 17.52 12.47 -33.01
N THR A 418 18.04 11.35 -33.53
CA THR A 418 17.21 10.34 -34.21
C THR A 418 16.22 9.69 -33.23
N GLN A 419 15.14 9.09 -33.74
CA GLN A 419 14.12 8.47 -32.88
C GLN A 419 14.69 7.34 -32.01
N SER A 420 15.61 6.54 -32.55
CA SER A 420 16.30 5.45 -31.85
C SER A 420 17.20 5.94 -30.73
N GLU A 421 17.97 7.00 -30.97
CA GLU A 421 18.78 7.66 -29.94
C GLU A 421 17.90 8.27 -28.85
N MET A 422 16.82 8.96 -29.22
CA MET A 422 15.86 9.52 -28.26
C MET A 422 15.26 8.42 -27.36
N LEU A 423 14.89 7.28 -27.93
CA LEU A 423 14.41 6.13 -27.16
C LEU A 423 15.47 5.63 -26.18
N SER A 424 16.67 5.31 -26.68
CA SER A 424 17.77 4.77 -25.87
C SER A 424 18.14 5.71 -24.71
N MET A 425 18.26 7.01 -24.99
CA MET A 425 18.60 8.01 -23.97
C MET A 425 17.48 8.20 -22.96
N ARG A 426 16.22 8.24 -23.40
CA ARG A 426 15.06 8.32 -22.49
C ARG A 426 15.02 7.12 -21.55
N GLU A 427 15.19 5.90 -22.06
CA GLU A 427 15.20 4.70 -21.23
C GLU A 427 16.35 4.70 -20.22
N LYS A 428 17.56 5.09 -20.65
CA LYS A 428 18.70 5.30 -19.72
C LYS A 428 18.35 6.31 -18.64
N PHE A 429 17.75 7.43 -19.02
CA PHE A 429 17.40 8.48 -18.07
C PHE A 429 16.33 8.05 -17.07
N VAL A 430 15.24 7.41 -17.53
CA VAL A 430 14.23 6.79 -16.65
C VAL A 430 14.88 5.83 -15.67
N GLY A 431 15.76 4.95 -16.17
CA GLY A 431 16.52 4.02 -15.34
C GLY A 431 17.35 4.72 -14.26
N ALA A 432 17.94 5.87 -14.59
CA ALA A 432 18.70 6.68 -13.64
C ALA A 432 17.78 7.40 -12.64
N LEU A 433 16.63 7.95 -13.07
CA LEU A 433 15.67 8.59 -12.17
C LEU A 433 15.16 7.60 -11.11
N HIS A 434 14.79 6.39 -11.53
CA HIS A 434 14.33 5.32 -10.64
C HIS A 434 15.38 4.98 -9.56
N ARG A 435 16.66 5.10 -9.90
CA ARG A 435 17.78 4.69 -9.04
C ARG A 435 18.35 5.79 -8.19
N HIS A 436 18.28 7.06 -8.60
CA HIS A 436 19.02 8.16 -7.96
C HIS A 436 18.13 9.17 -7.22
N HIS A 437 16.82 9.10 -7.37
CA HIS A 437 15.92 9.95 -6.61
C HIS A 437 15.98 9.60 -5.11
N TRP A 438 16.12 10.60 -4.24
CA TRP A 438 16.16 10.44 -2.79
C TRP A 438 15.32 11.51 -2.08
N VAL A 439 14.48 11.07 -1.15
CA VAL A 439 13.69 11.93 -0.25
C VAL A 439 13.76 11.31 1.12
N LEU A 440 13.91 12.15 2.15
CA LEU A 440 13.90 11.68 3.53
C LEU A 440 12.52 11.09 3.85
N PRO A 441 12.40 9.81 4.26
CA PRO A 441 11.09 9.17 4.46
C PRO A 441 10.19 9.86 5.49
N THR A 442 10.78 10.57 6.46
CA THR A 442 10.02 11.36 7.45
C THR A 442 9.15 12.45 6.81
N LEU A 443 9.47 12.88 5.59
CA LEU A 443 8.66 13.82 4.85
C LEU A 443 7.34 13.20 4.35
N PHE A 444 7.21 11.88 4.30
CA PHE A 444 5.98 11.19 3.90
C PHE A 444 5.13 10.73 5.09
N LEU A 445 5.57 10.98 6.33
CA LEU A 445 4.79 10.65 7.51
C LEU A 445 3.50 11.49 7.55
N THR A 446 2.39 10.80 7.77
CA THR A 446 1.06 11.35 8.00
C THR A 446 0.61 11.04 9.42
N ASP A 447 -0.30 11.85 9.96
CA ASP A 447 -0.83 11.62 11.31
C ASP A 447 -1.65 10.32 11.38
N GLU A 448 -2.33 9.93 10.28
CA GLU A 448 -3.16 8.73 10.18
C GLU A 448 -2.95 8.00 8.84
N PRO A 449 -1.81 7.29 8.62
CA PRO A 449 -1.61 6.52 7.40
C PRO A 449 -2.59 5.34 7.34
N SER A 450 -3.11 5.01 6.15
CA SER A 450 -4.02 3.85 6.04
C SER A 450 -3.30 2.51 6.22
N ASP A 451 -2.03 2.47 5.81
CA ASP A 451 -1.05 1.41 6.06
C ASP A 451 0.31 2.08 6.22
N THR A 452 1.04 1.77 7.30
CA THR A 452 2.36 2.35 7.57
C THR A 452 3.37 2.06 6.46
N ARG A 453 3.18 0.98 5.70
CA ARG A 453 4.05 0.62 4.58
C ARG A 453 3.80 1.48 3.34
N ASN A 454 2.63 2.13 3.20
CA ASN A 454 2.33 2.93 2.02
C ASN A 454 3.26 4.15 1.87
N ILE A 455 4.01 4.52 2.91
CA ILE A 455 5.03 5.58 2.82
C ILE A 455 6.29 5.11 2.08
N ASP A 456 6.55 3.80 2.04
CA ASP A 456 7.77 3.25 1.49
C ASP A 456 7.76 3.27 -0.05
N PRO A 457 8.95 3.35 -0.67
CA PRO A 457 9.09 3.25 -2.11
C PRO A 457 8.56 1.92 -2.67
N ARG A 458 7.83 2.04 -3.77
CA ARG A 458 7.25 0.90 -4.49
C ARG A 458 7.24 1.17 -5.99
N GLN A 459 7.43 0.12 -6.77
CA GLN A 459 7.18 0.14 -8.21
C GLN A 459 5.76 -0.35 -8.49
N ARG A 460 5.01 0.38 -9.32
CA ARG A 460 3.74 -0.05 -9.91
C ARG A 460 3.95 -0.27 -11.40
N PHE A 461 3.59 -1.43 -11.91
CA PHE A 461 3.77 -1.79 -13.32
C PHE A 461 2.68 -2.74 -13.77
N THR A 462 2.52 -2.90 -15.07
CA THR A 462 1.63 -3.89 -15.68
C THR A 462 2.46 -5.15 -15.98
N ASP A 463 2.00 -6.33 -15.57
CA ASP A 463 2.67 -7.59 -15.92
C ASP A 463 2.26 -8.12 -17.31
N ALA A 464 2.78 -9.28 -17.69
CA ALA A 464 2.49 -9.91 -18.98
C ALA A 464 1.00 -10.26 -19.15
N GLN A 465 0.22 -10.33 -18.07
CA GLN A 465 -1.22 -10.59 -18.12
C GLN A 465 -2.05 -9.30 -18.29
N GLY A 466 -1.40 -8.13 -18.33
CA GLY A 466 -2.10 -6.85 -18.33
C GLY A 466 -2.55 -6.41 -16.93
N ASP A 467 -2.17 -7.13 -15.87
CA ASP A 467 -2.58 -6.81 -14.51
C ASP A 467 -1.67 -5.76 -13.89
N GLY A 468 -2.26 -4.74 -13.28
CA GLY A 468 -1.53 -3.79 -12.44
C GLY A 468 -0.96 -4.47 -11.19
N LYS A 469 0.37 -4.54 -11.08
CA LYS A 469 1.08 -5.03 -9.89
C LYS A 469 1.73 -3.87 -9.14
N THR A 470 1.76 -3.99 -7.82
CA THR A 470 2.50 -3.09 -6.93
C THR A 470 3.49 -3.91 -6.12
N ARG A 471 4.77 -3.50 -6.13
CA ARG A 471 5.84 -4.18 -5.38
C ARG A 471 6.72 -3.18 -4.66
N TYR A 472 6.87 -3.37 -3.37
CA TYR A 472 7.77 -2.58 -2.52
C TYR A 472 9.22 -2.96 -2.77
N LEU A 473 10.15 -2.01 -2.62
CA LEU A 473 11.57 -2.24 -2.89
C LEU A 473 12.21 -3.21 -1.88
N PHE A 474 11.77 -3.18 -0.62
CA PHE A 474 12.04 -4.24 0.35
C PHE A 474 10.78 -5.08 0.60
N ALA A 475 10.98 -6.39 0.71
CA ALA A 475 9.93 -7.33 1.03
C ALA A 475 9.73 -7.36 2.55
N GLY A 476 8.64 -6.81 3.05
CA GLY A 476 8.34 -6.76 4.47
C GLY A 476 6.90 -7.14 4.82
N THR A 477 6.56 -6.98 6.10
CA THR A 477 5.19 -7.16 6.59
C THR A 477 4.37 -5.88 6.33
N LYS A 478 3.05 -5.98 6.20
CA LYS A 478 2.14 -4.83 5.96
C LYS A 478 1.98 -3.88 7.16
N ARG A 479 2.94 -3.84 8.10
CA ARG A 479 2.75 -3.13 9.38
C ARG A 479 3.95 -2.32 9.82
N ALA A 480 5.03 -2.34 9.07
CA ALA A 480 6.24 -1.62 9.39
C ALA A 480 6.80 -0.97 8.14
N THR A 481 7.37 0.21 8.33
CA THR A 481 8.09 0.94 7.28
C THR A 481 9.53 0.47 7.24
N ASP A 482 10.11 0.43 6.04
CA ASP A 482 11.53 0.20 5.81
C ASP A 482 12.42 1.24 6.56
N PHE A 483 11.87 2.39 6.93
CA PHE A 483 12.60 3.41 7.68
C PHE A 483 12.81 3.06 9.17
N ASP A 484 12.06 2.12 9.72
CA ASP A 484 12.17 1.70 11.12
C ASP A 484 13.36 0.73 11.33
N VAL A 485 14.57 1.17 10.94
CA VAL A 485 15.82 0.38 11.05
C VAL A 485 16.21 0.03 12.48
N PHE A 486 15.56 0.65 13.47
CA PHE A 486 15.72 0.33 14.88
C PHE A 486 14.97 -0.95 15.25
N ASN A 487 13.94 -1.32 14.49
CA ASN A 487 13.25 -2.58 14.64
C ASN A 487 14.13 -3.72 14.09
N PRO A 488 14.51 -4.72 14.93
CA PRO A 488 15.38 -5.81 14.50
C PRO A 488 14.83 -6.62 13.31
N GLU A 489 13.50 -6.80 13.21
CA GLU A 489 12.89 -7.54 12.10
C GLU A 489 13.06 -6.79 10.77
N ILE A 490 12.87 -5.47 10.78
CA ILE A 490 13.02 -4.63 9.59
C ILE A 490 14.48 -4.51 9.20
N ARG A 491 15.36 -4.34 10.19
CA ARG A 491 16.80 -4.34 9.97
C ARG A 491 17.28 -5.65 9.36
N ASP A 492 16.82 -6.79 9.87
CA ASP A 492 17.15 -8.10 9.31
C ASP A 492 16.65 -8.23 7.87
N ILE A 493 15.42 -7.82 7.58
CA ILE A 493 14.89 -7.74 6.21
C ILE A 493 15.81 -6.90 5.33
N ILE A 494 16.19 -5.69 5.73
CA ILE A 494 17.03 -4.80 4.91
C ILE A 494 18.41 -5.42 4.64
N LEU A 495 19.00 -6.08 5.65
CA LEU A 495 20.33 -6.67 5.58
C LEU A 495 20.38 -8.02 4.85
N THR A 496 19.33 -8.83 4.96
CA THR A 496 19.30 -10.23 4.48
C THR A 496 18.40 -10.48 3.29
N SER A 497 17.51 -9.53 2.95
CA SER A 497 16.65 -9.67 1.77
C SER A 497 17.50 -9.98 0.55
N SER A 498 17.12 -11.03 -0.19
CA SER A 498 17.65 -11.30 -1.53
C SER A 498 17.63 -10.02 -2.36
N SER A 499 18.46 -9.95 -3.41
CA SER A 499 18.36 -8.88 -4.41
C SER A 499 16.87 -8.70 -4.74
N GLY A 500 16.34 -7.50 -4.50
CA GLY A 500 14.95 -7.22 -4.81
C GLY A 500 14.70 -7.49 -6.29
N GLU A 501 13.45 -7.46 -6.72
CA GLU A 501 13.20 -7.44 -8.15
C GLU A 501 13.88 -6.22 -8.78
N ARG A 502 14.35 -6.38 -10.02
CA ARG A 502 14.89 -5.27 -10.79
C ARG A 502 13.83 -4.17 -10.96
N LEU A 503 14.30 -2.94 -11.07
CA LEU A 503 13.44 -1.79 -11.36
C LEU A 503 13.11 -1.79 -12.86
N HIS A 504 11.82 -1.95 -13.20
CA HIS A 504 11.36 -2.00 -14.59
C HIS A 504 11.22 -0.60 -15.19
N LEU A 505 11.51 -0.44 -16.48
CA LEU A 505 11.43 0.83 -17.21
C LEU A 505 10.01 1.36 -17.32
N ASN A 506 9.03 0.49 -17.57
CA ASN A 506 7.61 0.84 -17.63
C ASN A 506 6.95 0.97 -16.26
N SER A 507 7.70 0.83 -15.16
CA SER A 507 7.14 1.03 -13.83
C SER A 507 7.05 2.50 -13.47
N THR A 508 6.01 2.85 -12.71
CA THR A 508 5.96 4.10 -11.95
C THR A 508 6.50 3.85 -10.55
N ILE A 509 7.56 4.58 -10.16
CA ILE A 509 8.08 4.53 -8.80
C ILE A 509 7.32 5.53 -7.93
N TYR A 510 6.60 5.04 -6.93
CA TYR A 510 5.92 5.86 -5.94
C TYR A 510 6.66 5.89 -4.62
N LYS A 511 6.70 7.06 -3.97
CA LYS A 511 7.18 7.25 -2.60
C LYS A 511 6.16 8.08 -1.83
N GLY A 512 5.77 7.64 -0.63
CA GLY A 512 4.63 8.22 0.07
C GLY A 512 3.29 7.57 -0.31
N GLU A 513 2.31 7.76 0.56
CA GLU A 513 0.97 7.19 0.40
C GLU A 513 0.15 8.01 -0.61
N GLN A 514 -0.51 7.34 -1.55
CA GLN A 514 -1.36 8.04 -2.53
C GLN A 514 -2.60 8.62 -1.82
N GLY A 515 -2.91 9.90 -2.07
CA GLY A 515 -3.98 10.61 -1.37
C GLY A 515 -3.56 11.14 0.02
N SER A 516 -2.30 10.98 0.40
CA SER A 516 -1.75 11.65 1.59
C SER A 516 -1.38 13.11 1.33
N SER A 517 -0.89 13.80 2.37
CA SER A 517 -0.40 15.18 2.26
C SER A 517 0.81 15.36 1.32
N CYS A 518 1.55 14.28 1.03
CA CYS A 518 2.71 14.35 0.16
C CYS A 518 3.06 12.98 -0.41
N TRP A 519 3.28 12.93 -1.71
CA TRP A 519 3.84 11.74 -2.37
C TRP A 519 4.58 12.17 -3.64
N VAL A 520 5.52 11.32 -4.07
CA VAL A 520 6.31 11.51 -5.27
C VAL A 520 6.07 10.35 -6.23
N SER A 521 6.00 10.64 -7.52
CA SER A 521 5.93 9.66 -8.60
C SER A 521 7.09 9.87 -9.58
N ILE A 522 7.64 8.80 -10.16
CA ILE A 522 8.63 8.85 -11.25
C ILE A 522 8.13 7.93 -12.35
N GLN A 523 8.06 8.44 -13.58
CA GLN A 523 7.36 7.81 -14.69
C GLN A 523 8.17 7.84 -15.98
N HIS A 524 7.99 6.78 -16.78
CA HIS A 524 8.29 6.77 -18.21
C HIS A 524 7.04 7.21 -18.97
N LYS A 525 6.96 8.49 -19.34
CA LYS A 525 5.73 9.08 -19.89
C LYS A 525 5.68 8.88 -21.41
N ILE A 526 4.82 7.96 -21.86
CA ILE A 526 4.58 7.66 -23.29
C ILE A 526 3.17 8.01 -23.78
N ALA A 527 2.25 8.35 -22.87
CA ALA A 527 0.88 8.73 -23.17
C ALA A 527 0.32 9.64 -22.07
N ASP A 528 -0.61 10.51 -22.46
CA ASP A 528 -1.41 11.37 -21.58
C ASP A 528 -2.89 10.91 -21.53
N GLU A 529 -3.69 11.56 -20.68
CA GLU A 529 -5.16 11.37 -20.61
C GLU A 529 -5.61 9.92 -20.43
N ARG A 530 -4.82 9.12 -19.70
CA ARG A 530 -5.15 7.72 -19.42
C ARG A 530 -6.37 7.64 -18.51
N ASN A 531 -7.49 7.17 -19.05
CA ASN A 531 -8.66 6.80 -18.28
C ASN A 531 -8.74 5.27 -18.21
N GLU A 532 -8.39 4.72 -17.05
CA GLU A 532 -8.42 3.27 -16.82
C GLU A 532 -9.83 2.67 -17.03
N LEU A 533 -10.91 3.43 -16.77
CA LEU A 533 -12.29 2.94 -16.89
C LEU A 533 -12.75 2.83 -18.34
N THR A 534 -12.39 3.81 -19.18
CA THR A 534 -12.78 3.84 -20.59
C THR A 534 -11.71 3.26 -21.51
N GLY A 535 -10.53 2.92 -20.98
CA GLY A 535 -9.37 2.47 -21.75
C GLY A 535 -8.80 3.55 -22.68
N THR A 536 -9.28 4.79 -22.60
CA THR A 536 -8.83 5.87 -23.48
C THR A 536 -7.47 6.38 -23.02
N LYS A 537 -6.55 6.54 -23.96
CA LYS A 537 -5.25 7.19 -23.75
C LYS A 537 -4.90 8.02 -24.99
N ARG A 538 -4.20 9.13 -24.78
CA ARG A 538 -3.58 9.90 -25.86
C ARG A 538 -2.11 9.50 -25.94
N ASP A 539 -1.76 8.64 -26.90
CA ASP A 539 -0.36 8.28 -27.10
C ASP A 539 0.45 9.52 -27.53
N LEU A 540 1.65 9.66 -26.96
CA LEU A 540 2.53 10.79 -27.24
C LEU A 540 3.44 10.49 -28.43
N GLU A 541 3.61 11.51 -29.27
CA GLU A 541 4.65 11.53 -30.29
C GLU A 541 6.03 11.43 -29.64
N GLN A 542 7.01 10.92 -30.38
CA GLN A 542 8.33 10.64 -29.84
C GLN A 542 9.02 11.88 -29.23
N SER A 543 8.76 13.08 -29.76
CA SER A 543 9.25 14.36 -29.23
C SER A 543 8.65 14.73 -27.87
N ASP A 544 7.45 14.27 -27.58
CA ASP A 544 6.72 14.58 -26.34
C ASP A 544 6.85 13.47 -25.29
N ARG A 545 7.32 12.28 -25.70
CA ARG A 545 7.67 11.20 -24.78
C ARG A 545 8.87 11.59 -23.94
N ARG A 546 8.74 11.45 -22.62
CA ARG A 546 9.66 12.04 -21.65
C ARG A 546 9.84 11.17 -20.42
N ALA A 547 10.92 11.41 -19.68
CA ALA A 547 11.01 10.95 -18.30
C ALA A 547 10.41 12.03 -17.40
N ARG A 548 9.64 11.65 -16.38
CA ARG A 548 8.95 12.60 -15.51
C ARG A 548 9.14 12.24 -14.04
N ILE A 549 9.29 13.26 -13.20
CA ILE A 549 9.13 13.17 -11.75
C ILE A 549 8.09 14.18 -11.29
N GLU A 550 7.19 13.75 -10.40
CA GLU A 550 6.08 14.57 -9.90
C GLU A 550 6.09 14.56 -8.37
N VAL A 551 5.89 15.70 -7.74
CA VAL A 551 5.58 15.80 -6.31
C VAL A 551 4.19 16.40 -6.15
N THR A 552 3.29 15.63 -5.55
CA THR A 552 2.03 16.20 -5.05
C THR A 552 2.24 16.67 -3.62
N LEU A 553 1.82 17.90 -3.34
CA LEU A 553 1.72 18.46 -2.00
C LEU A 553 0.27 18.87 -1.75
N SER A 554 -0.29 18.46 -0.62
CA SER A 554 -1.65 18.82 -0.25
C SER A 554 -1.82 19.13 1.23
N GLY A 555 -2.87 19.89 1.52
CA GLY A 555 -3.24 20.29 2.86
C GLY A 555 -2.44 21.46 3.39
N ARG A 556 -3.07 22.20 4.32
CA ARG A 556 -2.58 23.48 4.85
C ARG A 556 -1.16 23.42 5.42
N LYS A 557 -0.77 22.31 6.06
CA LYS A 557 0.55 22.17 6.69
C LYS A 557 1.68 22.11 5.67
N ARG A 558 1.46 21.48 4.51
CA ARG A 558 2.48 21.31 3.46
C ARG A 558 2.53 22.50 2.50
N LEU A 559 1.41 23.19 2.36
CA LEU A 559 1.24 24.37 1.53
C LEU A 559 1.18 25.65 2.38
N SER A 560 1.86 25.69 3.53
CA SER A 560 1.81 26.87 4.41
C SER A 560 2.37 28.14 3.76
N GLU A 561 3.27 27.97 2.78
CA GLU A 561 3.84 29.04 1.96
C GLU A 561 2.95 29.40 0.75
N LEU A 562 1.88 28.64 0.50
CA LEU A 562 0.93 28.77 -0.60
C LEU A 562 -0.50 28.71 -0.05
N GLY A 563 -0.88 29.73 0.73
CA GLY A 563 -2.19 29.77 1.38
C GLY A 563 -3.32 30.05 0.40
N THR A 564 -3.08 30.94 -0.56
CA THR A 564 -4.04 31.48 -1.53
C THR A 564 -3.50 31.36 -2.95
N VAL A 565 -4.37 31.49 -3.96
CA VAL A 565 -3.92 31.53 -5.36
C VAL A 565 -3.02 32.74 -5.65
N GLN A 566 -3.20 33.85 -4.94
CA GLN A 566 -2.36 35.05 -5.06
C GLN A 566 -0.91 34.79 -4.66
N ASP A 567 -0.68 33.90 -3.70
CA ASP A 567 0.67 33.56 -3.23
C ASP A 567 1.54 32.92 -4.33
N LEU A 568 0.93 32.37 -5.40
CA LEU A 568 1.67 31.80 -6.54
C LEU A 568 2.55 32.83 -7.25
N ALA A 569 2.21 34.11 -7.19
CA ALA A 569 2.99 35.18 -7.80
C ALA A 569 4.33 35.43 -7.09
N SER A 570 4.41 35.16 -5.78
CA SER A 570 5.61 35.38 -4.96
C SER A 570 6.30 34.07 -4.55
N ALA A 571 5.65 32.92 -4.79
CA ALA A 571 6.14 31.62 -4.40
C ALA A 571 7.48 31.24 -5.06
N SER A 572 8.35 30.59 -4.29
CA SER A 572 9.55 29.94 -4.80
C SER A 572 9.30 28.45 -5.02
N PHE A 573 9.00 28.04 -6.27
CA PHE A 573 8.84 26.61 -6.58
C PHE A 573 10.13 25.81 -6.34
N ARG A 574 11.30 26.46 -6.43
CA ARG A 574 12.58 25.87 -6.03
C ARG A 574 12.57 25.50 -4.54
N GLN A 575 12.18 26.43 -3.65
CA GLN A 575 12.13 26.14 -2.21
C GLN A 575 11.11 25.04 -1.89
N LEU A 576 9.93 25.13 -2.53
CA LEU A 576 8.85 24.17 -2.37
C LEU A 576 9.24 22.76 -2.80
N GLY A 577 9.93 22.63 -3.95
CA GLY A 577 10.39 21.35 -4.51
C GLY A 577 11.69 20.82 -3.90
N LYS A 578 12.53 21.68 -3.30
CA LYS A 578 13.91 21.34 -2.87
C LYS A 578 14.01 20.06 -2.05
N ARG A 579 13.06 19.82 -1.15
CA ARG A 579 13.08 18.65 -0.24
C ARG A 579 12.57 17.35 -0.86
N TYR A 580 11.86 17.45 -2.00
CA TYR A 580 11.15 16.33 -2.62
C TYR A 580 11.71 15.94 -3.98
N LEU A 581 12.45 16.84 -4.63
CA LEU A 581 13.03 16.65 -5.98
C LEU A 581 14.57 16.65 -5.90
N THR A 582 15.12 15.86 -4.99
CA THR A 582 16.58 15.73 -4.81
C THR A 582 17.08 14.41 -5.38
N PHE A 583 18.18 14.48 -6.12
CA PHE A 583 18.91 13.35 -6.64
C PHE A 583 20.26 13.21 -5.96
N LYS A 584 20.62 11.97 -5.65
CA LYS A 584 21.84 11.63 -4.93
C LYS A 584 22.63 10.56 -5.68
N LEU A 585 23.94 10.57 -5.49
CA LEU A 585 24.85 9.51 -5.91
C LEU A 585 25.25 8.67 -4.69
N ALA A 586 25.50 7.39 -4.92
CA ALA A 586 26.04 6.53 -3.87
C ALA A 586 27.50 6.89 -3.60
N ALA A 587 27.86 7.06 -2.33
CA ALA A 587 29.19 7.36 -1.83
C ALA A 587 29.61 6.25 -0.85
N ILE A 588 30.32 5.25 -1.35
CA ILE A 588 30.60 3.99 -0.65
C ILE A 588 32.06 3.90 -0.20
N ALA A 589 32.34 3.02 0.77
CA ALA A 589 33.72 2.68 1.11
C ALA A 589 34.45 2.04 -0.09
N PRO A 590 35.78 2.26 -0.25
CA PRO A 590 36.55 1.79 -1.41
C PRO A 590 36.90 0.29 -1.32
N LEU A 591 35.92 -0.55 -0.94
CA LEU A 591 36.09 -1.98 -0.70
C LEU A 591 35.24 -2.78 -1.71
N GLN A 592 35.80 -3.84 -2.30
CA GLN A 592 35.16 -4.58 -3.40
C GLN A 592 33.79 -5.15 -3.00
N HIS A 593 33.67 -5.74 -1.82
CA HIS A 593 32.40 -6.31 -1.36
C HIS A 593 31.31 -5.25 -1.16
N VAL A 594 31.68 -4.02 -0.81
CA VAL A 594 30.75 -2.89 -0.70
C VAL A 594 30.32 -2.42 -2.09
N LEU A 595 31.25 -2.42 -3.07
CA LEU A 595 30.93 -2.15 -4.46
C LEU A 595 29.95 -3.18 -5.04
N GLU A 596 30.15 -4.47 -4.79
CA GLU A 596 29.23 -5.53 -5.27
C GLU A 596 27.84 -5.44 -4.62
N ASP A 597 27.75 -5.12 -3.33
CA ASP A 597 26.47 -4.83 -2.69
C ASP A 597 25.82 -3.58 -3.32
N ALA A 598 26.58 -2.51 -3.53
CA ALA A 598 26.09 -1.29 -4.16
C ALA A 598 25.58 -1.52 -5.59
N LYS A 599 26.26 -2.35 -6.40
CA LYS A 599 25.79 -2.77 -7.73
C LYS A 599 24.43 -3.47 -7.64
N THR A 600 24.30 -4.40 -6.69
CA THR A 600 23.05 -5.14 -6.43
C THR A 600 21.92 -4.22 -6.01
N GLN A 601 22.20 -3.28 -5.10
CA GLN A 601 21.21 -2.30 -4.64
C GLN A 601 20.84 -1.32 -5.76
N LEU A 602 21.80 -0.77 -6.51
CA LEU A 602 21.49 0.09 -7.66
C LEU A 602 20.61 -0.63 -8.67
N SER A 603 20.81 -1.93 -8.92
CA SER A 603 19.99 -2.68 -9.87
C SER A 603 18.53 -2.84 -9.43
N SER A 604 18.27 -3.01 -8.12
CA SER A 604 16.96 -3.45 -7.60
C SER A 604 16.24 -2.41 -6.74
N ARG A 605 16.96 -1.50 -6.11
CA ARG A 605 16.44 -0.55 -5.10
C ARG A 605 17.00 0.87 -5.23
N GLY A 606 17.97 1.09 -6.11
CA GLY A 606 18.64 2.37 -6.25
C GLY A 606 19.43 2.79 -5.00
N VAL A 607 19.68 4.09 -4.89
CA VAL A 607 20.29 4.75 -3.73
C VAL A 607 19.46 4.60 -2.46
N TYR A 608 18.16 4.33 -2.60
CA TYR A 608 17.29 4.05 -1.45
C TYR A 608 17.74 2.78 -0.72
N GLY A 609 18.01 1.70 -1.47
CA GLY A 609 18.51 0.45 -0.88
C GLY A 609 19.88 0.61 -0.25
N ILE A 610 20.78 1.38 -0.89
CA ILE A 610 22.14 1.63 -0.38
C ILE A 610 22.10 2.35 0.97
N GLU A 611 21.35 3.45 1.05
CA GLU A 611 21.28 4.25 2.28
C GLU A 611 20.63 3.47 3.42
N LEU A 612 19.54 2.73 3.16
CA LEU A 612 18.90 1.93 4.18
C LEU A 612 19.79 0.79 4.69
N ARG A 613 20.53 0.12 3.81
CA ARG A 613 21.49 -0.91 4.25
C ARG A 613 22.61 -0.33 5.11
N HIS A 614 23.14 0.83 4.74
CA HIS A 614 24.14 1.50 5.57
C HIS A 614 23.58 1.90 6.94
N ARG A 615 22.35 2.42 7.00
CA ARG A 615 21.68 2.75 8.27
C ARG A 615 21.44 1.50 9.13
N ALA A 616 20.95 0.43 8.52
CA ALA A 616 20.73 -0.86 9.17
C ALA A 616 22.03 -1.44 9.74
N GLN A 617 23.12 -1.38 8.97
CA GLN A 617 24.44 -1.84 9.38
C GLN A 617 25.00 -0.99 10.54
N ALA A 618 24.88 0.33 10.44
CA ALA A 618 25.36 1.24 11.48
C ALA A 618 24.59 1.04 12.81
N GLU A 619 23.28 0.76 12.77
CA GLU A 619 22.53 0.43 13.98
C GLU A 619 22.92 -0.94 14.56
N LEU A 620 23.23 -1.93 13.72
CA LEU A 620 23.75 -3.22 14.18
C LEU A 620 25.12 -3.08 14.87
N GLU A 621 26.01 -2.27 14.31
CA GLU A 621 27.30 -1.93 14.90
C GLU A 621 27.13 -1.20 16.23
N ARG A 622 26.16 -0.29 16.31
CA ARG A 622 25.80 0.42 17.53
C ARG A 622 25.29 -0.51 18.63
N GLU A 623 24.42 -1.47 18.30
CA GLU A 623 23.98 -2.49 19.25
C GLU A 623 25.13 -3.38 19.73
N THR A 624 26.03 -3.76 18.81
CA THR A 624 27.21 -4.56 19.13
C THR A 624 28.16 -3.80 20.04
N ALA A 625 28.46 -2.53 19.73
CA ALA A 625 29.29 -1.68 20.57
C ALA A 625 28.70 -1.54 21.98
N LYS A 626 27.39 -1.33 22.10
CA LYS A 626 26.72 -1.30 23.42
C LYS A 626 26.86 -2.61 24.19
N LYS A 627 26.70 -3.76 23.52
CA LYS A 627 26.89 -5.09 24.14
C LYS A 627 28.33 -5.31 24.61
N ASP A 628 29.30 -4.78 23.85
CA ASP A 628 30.73 -4.87 24.16
C ASP A 628 31.19 -3.79 25.16
N GLY A 629 30.31 -2.91 25.66
CA GLY A 629 30.68 -1.79 26.53
C GLY A 629 31.46 -0.66 25.84
N ARG A 630 31.49 -0.63 24.51
CA ARG A 630 32.15 0.42 23.70
C ARG A 630 31.22 1.60 23.45
N THR A 631 31.79 2.78 23.23
CA THR A 631 31.02 3.98 22.87
C THR A 631 30.33 3.79 21.51
N PRO A 632 29.00 3.89 21.43
CA PRO A 632 28.29 3.72 20.18
C PRO A 632 28.60 4.86 19.19
N PRO A 633 28.71 4.58 17.87
CA PRO A 633 28.81 5.61 16.86
C PRO A 633 27.56 6.50 16.87
N ARG A 634 27.75 7.81 16.66
CA ARG A 634 26.63 8.76 16.50
C ARG A 634 26.07 8.64 15.08
N ILE A 635 24.79 8.33 14.97
CA ILE A 635 24.05 8.31 13.70
C ILE A 635 23.00 9.39 13.78
N SER A 636 23.11 10.41 12.92
CA SER A 636 22.07 11.40 12.71
C SER A 636 21.09 10.88 11.66
N LEU A 637 19.79 10.94 11.93
CA LEU A 637 18.77 10.60 10.93
C LEU A 637 18.77 11.58 9.74
N ALA A 638 19.25 12.81 9.96
CA ALA A 638 19.27 13.88 8.98
C ALA A 638 20.42 13.75 7.97
N ASP A 639 21.51 13.09 8.35
CA ASP A 639 22.68 12.95 7.49
C ASP A 639 22.53 11.70 6.63
N SER A 640 22.52 11.88 5.31
CA SER A 640 22.64 10.74 4.39
C SER A 640 24.07 10.20 4.49
N VAL A 641 24.22 9.02 5.06
CA VAL A 641 25.54 8.47 5.44
C VAL A 641 26.26 7.90 4.22
N ALA A 642 25.54 7.35 3.26
CA ALA A 642 26.08 6.67 2.08
C ALA A 642 25.82 7.43 0.78
N LEU A 643 25.38 8.68 0.86
CA LEU A 643 24.96 9.46 -0.30
C LEU A 643 25.64 10.83 -0.38
N THR A 644 25.88 11.29 -1.60
CA THR A 644 26.28 12.66 -1.94
C THR A 644 25.32 13.27 -2.95
N ASP A 645 25.29 14.59 -3.06
CA ASP A 645 24.44 15.28 -4.04
C ASP A 645 24.88 15.00 -5.47
N TRP A 646 23.89 14.74 -6.36
CA TRP A 646 24.12 14.80 -7.80
C TRP A 646 23.97 16.24 -8.27
N THR A 647 25.05 17.01 -8.14
CA THR A 647 25.05 18.47 -8.33
C THR A 647 24.51 18.91 -9.69
N GLU A 648 24.94 18.27 -10.77
CA GLU A 648 24.47 18.60 -12.13
C GLU A 648 22.94 18.44 -12.25
N MET A 649 22.41 17.29 -11.84
CA MET A 649 20.98 16.97 -11.91
C MET A 649 20.15 17.94 -11.06
N ASN A 650 20.56 18.16 -9.81
CA ASN A 650 19.88 19.07 -8.90
C ASN A 650 19.92 20.53 -9.38
N THR A 651 21.00 20.93 -10.07
CA THR A 651 21.10 22.25 -10.70
C THR A 651 20.12 22.39 -11.86
N CYS A 652 20.06 21.40 -12.76
CA CYS A 652 19.12 21.41 -13.89
C CYS A 652 17.65 21.50 -13.42
N ILE A 653 17.28 20.73 -12.39
CA ILE A 653 15.95 20.81 -11.77
C ILE A 653 15.72 22.20 -11.17
N GLY A 654 16.70 22.72 -10.43
CA GLY A 654 16.60 24.05 -9.83
C GLY A 654 16.36 25.15 -10.86
N GLU A 655 17.08 25.13 -11.98
CA GLU A 655 16.92 26.08 -13.08
C GLU A 655 15.52 25.99 -13.71
N ALA A 656 14.99 24.77 -13.90
CA ALA A 656 13.64 24.54 -14.39
C ALA A 656 12.57 25.08 -13.42
N LEU A 657 12.74 24.86 -12.12
CA LEU A 657 11.84 25.39 -11.08
C LEU A 657 11.91 26.93 -10.97
N ASP A 658 13.07 27.53 -11.20
CA ASP A 658 13.20 28.98 -11.27
C ASP A 658 12.51 29.54 -12.53
N ALA A 659 12.55 28.82 -13.65
CA ALA A 659 11.80 29.18 -14.85
C ALA A 659 10.29 29.14 -14.63
N LEU A 660 9.78 28.11 -13.92
CA LEU A 660 8.39 28.04 -13.49
C LEU A 660 8.03 29.23 -12.59
N THR A 661 8.89 29.55 -11.61
CA THR A 661 8.72 30.72 -10.73
C THR A 661 8.60 32.01 -11.53
N ARG A 662 9.47 32.24 -12.53
CA ARG A 662 9.39 33.42 -13.40
C ARG A 662 8.09 33.49 -14.20
N ARG A 663 7.54 32.35 -14.63
CA ARG A 663 6.26 32.28 -15.34
C ARG A 663 5.10 32.72 -14.44
N TRP A 664 5.06 32.20 -13.22
CA TRP A 664 4.00 32.51 -12.24
C TRP A 664 4.12 33.88 -11.59
N LYS A 665 5.30 34.52 -11.58
CA LYS A 665 5.45 35.93 -11.14
C LYS A 665 4.56 36.93 -11.88
N ARG A 666 4.10 36.58 -13.08
CA ARG A 666 3.18 37.40 -13.87
C ARG A 666 1.71 37.21 -13.48
N PHE A 667 1.41 36.25 -12.61
CA PHE A 667 0.06 36.02 -12.13
C PHE A 667 -0.41 37.24 -11.33
N SER A 668 -1.42 37.93 -11.84
CA SER A 668 -2.21 38.89 -11.09
C SER A 668 -3.63 38.33 -11.00
N GLY A 669 -4.00 37.82 -9.84
CA GLY A 669 -5.42 37.70 -9.49
C GLY A 669 -5.93 39.12 -9.34
N THR A 670 -6.78 39.57 -10.25
CA THR A 670 -7.40 40.90 -10.28
C THR A 670 -7.78 41.44 -8.92
#